data_AF-A0A9P4W6C4-F1
#
_entry.id   AF-A0A9P4W6C4-F1
#
_cell.length_a   1.000
_cell.length_b   1.000
_cell.length_c   1.000
_cell.angle_alpha   90.00
_cell.angle_beta   90.00
_cell.angle_gamma   90.00
#
_symmetry.space_group_name_H-M   'P 1'
#
loop_
_entity.id
_entity.type
_entity.pdbx_description
1 polymer ?
#
loop_
_entity_poly.entity_id
_entity_poly.type
_entity_poly.pdbx_seq_one_letter_code
_entity_poly.pdbx_strand_id
1 'polypeptide(L)'
;MTEKPINTYGPGTVVDSSYLPVPEECRRLLRIFAARTPGFTTNEDLLNGVTFEGHALPCIPGPIKSQAVTAVLHAMVGIVGLEILHLRGHTESTASYVNTNHAGLYPATPALVTIDGQTGPAIIKLPTVPQWDPDRQSGSPLVYRATAIYETADKGTWFQLHGSLDPWKTLGLIGITKAAEAEVSSTDEAYALIQERVRTYGSREIEQLMFENGLPGSMVHSPESWRQTEMGKSLARHPLVNYAQQTQCPVTPAIPLPTLNDKRPLAGVKVVELARIIAGTAAGAVLSSMGAEVIRVNSSKLKDYTPAQPSSLMAGKTTVDLDLDDPADHDRLTQLFEQADVILQGYRLGSLDRRGFGLKAALQIANKRGKGIIYVDENCYGPDGFYAERPGWQQVADAAAGSSYIMGQAFGCPAGQGILPSLPLSDMSTGLLAALTIMCAVRDRTAKGGSYHGHSALTAYDMATLDPEVRLYQQEVVEKIQEKYKFAPWSSDAHVAPLYYEILRAWALEDDDRPRYSATQLQDYFARIRLPQKYLESPLLSDKSQAATKEHGLPFLEALTRFHTCEVPFENLELHYSAHKTITLNADDLYTKIVTRRRGGRCMENNTFFATVLRSLGFEVRNCGGRVSRAMSPYPDVRRNQAATYDGWNHMLNLVRFDGEWFVVDVGMGAMGPNMPYPLQDGFETISIAPRRIRIQRRAIAESYGDHSNKLWCYDACYNPLENGESVWTPIYCFTETEFLPQDYEIMSWMIMDDAQEKIIGNLTLFESIIRETIGSDKKVVKECATEEERLEALKEFYGIEITDEEKEGLPADLRLS
;
A
#
# COMPACT_ATOMS: atom_id res chain seq x y z
N MET A 1 -38.58 23.70 -23.20
CA MET A 1 -37.88 22.60 -22.52
C MET A 1 -36.62 22.33 -23.32
N THR A 2 -35.45 22.65 -22.77
CA THR A 2 -34.16 22.27 -23.34
C THR A 2 -33.74 20.94 -22.72
N GLU A 3 -33.16 20.05 -23.51
CA GLU A 3 -32.70 18.75 -23.04
C GLU A 3 -31.60 18.92 -21.99
N LYS A 4 -31.63 18.11 -20.92
CA LYS A 4 -30.49 18.02 -20.01
C LYS A 4 -29.33 17.33 -20.74
N PRO A 5 -28.08 17.81 -20.61
CA PRO A 5 -26.92 17.02 -21.00
C PRO A 5 -26.94 15.70 -20.22
N ILE A 6 -26.89 14.57 -20.92
CA ILE A 6 -27.01 13.24 -20.30
C ILE A 6 -25.76 12.90 -19.44
N ASN A 7 -24.63 13.57 -19.69
CA ASN A 7 -23.32 13.23 -19.12
C ASN A 7 -22.81 14.30 -18.12
N THR A 8 -23.59 14.67 -17.09
CA THR A 8 -23.13 15.62 -16.04
C THR A 8 -23.70 15.28 -14.65
N TYR A 9 -22.83 15.27 -13.63
CA TYR A 9 -23.18 15.19 -12.20
C TYR A 9 -23.66 16.53 -11.63
N GLY A 10 -24.47 17.27 -12.40
CA GLY A 10 -24.96 18.60 -12.05
C GLY A 10 -24.02 19.77 -12.44
N PRO A 11 -24.35 21.01 -12.00
CA PRO A 11 -23.77 22.23 -12.56
C PRO A 11 -22.25 22.36 -12.37
N GLY A 12 -21.55 22.65 -13.47
CA GLY A 12 -20.09 22.80 -13.49
C GLY A 12 -19.29 21.49 -13.50
N THR A 13 -19.92 20.34 -13.69
CA THR A 13 -19.21 19.06 -13.83
C THR A 13 -18.90 18.76 -15.30
N VAL A 14 -17.81 18.03 -15.55
CA VAL A 14 -17.44 17.51 -16.87
C VAL A 14 -17.10 16.03 -16.71
N VAL A 15 -17.72 15.19 -17.53
CA VAL A 15 -17.56 13.73 -17.55
C VAL A 15 -16.83 13.33 -18.83
N ASP A 16 -16.02 12.27 -18.80
CA ASP A 16 -15.33 11.79 -20.00
C ASP A 16 -16.27 11.22 -21.08
N SER A 17 -15.88 11.38 -22.34
CA SER A 17 -16.56 10.80 -23.51
C SER A 17 -16.35 9.28 -23.65
N SER A 18 -15.30 8.75 -23.04
CA SER A 18 -14.86 7.35 -23.14
C SER A 18 -14.01 6.99 -21.93
N TYR A 19 -14.10 5.77 -21.42
CA TYR A 19 -13.31 5.35 -20.27
C TYR A 19 -11.83 5.13 -20.64
N LEU A 20 -10.91 5.58 -19.78
CA LEU A 20 -9.48 5.27 -19.84
C LEU A 20 -9.09 4.46 -18.59
N PRO A 21 -8.31 3.36 -18.73
CA PRO A 21 -7.76 2.63 -17.60
C PRO A 21 -6.98 3.53 -16.64
N VAL A 22 -7.07 3.29 -15.33
CA VAL A 22 -6.44 4.14 -14.30
C VAL A 22 -4.96 4.43 -14.57
N PRO A 23 -4.09 3.46 -14.97
CA PRO A 23 -2.69 3.76 -15.28
C PRO A 23 -2.47 4.66 -16.50
N GLU A 24 -3.34 4.59 -17.50
CA GLU A 24 -3.28 5.47 -18.70
C GLU A 24 -3.77 6.87 -18.37
N GLU A 25 -4.85 6.96 -17.60
CA GLU A 25 -5.38 8.24 -17.10
C GLU A 25 -4.35 8.96 -16.21
N CYS A 26 -3.55 8.23 -15.41
CA CYS A 26 -2.44 8.81 -14.68
C CYS A 26 -1.38 9.45 -15.60
N ARG A 27 -1.04 8.83 -16.74
CA ARG A 27 -0.10 9.41 -17.74
C ARG A 27 -0.65 10.68 -18.40
N ARG A 28 -1.98 10.79 -18.53
CA ARG A 28 -2.66 12.01 -19.04
C ARG A 28 -2.66 13.11 -17.98
N LEU A 29 -3.10 12.79 -16.76
CA LEU A 29 -3.19 13.73 -15.65
C LEU A 29 -1.82 14.25 -15.20
N LEU A 30 -0.77 13.43 -15.21
CA LEU A 30 0.61 13.85 -14.89
C LEU A 30 1.06 15.06 -15.71
N ARG A 31 0.75 15.09 -17.01
CA ARG A 31 1.10 16.22 -17.90
C ARG A 31 0.33 17.50 -17.55
N ILE A 32 -0.96 17.38 -17.23
CA ILE A 32 -1.81 18.50 -16.84
C ILE A 32 -1.32 19.12 -15.52
N PHE A 33 -1.01 18.29 -14.53
CA PHE A 33 -0.52 18.75 -13.22
C PHE A 33 0.91 19.30 -13.32
N ALA A 34 1.79 18.68 -14.10
CA ALA A 34 3.14 19.18 -14.38
C ALA A 34 3.11 20.56 -15.05
N ALA A 35 2.36 20.72 -16.15
CA ALA A 35 2.28 21.98 -16.89
C ALA A 35 1.64 23.13 -16.09
N ARG A 36 0.78 22.82 -15.12
CA ARG A 36 0.15 23.79 -14.20
C ARG A 36 0.99 24.10 -12.96
N THR A 37 2.12 23.41 -12.72
CA THR A 37 2.91 23.58 -11.50
C THR A 37 4.14 24.49 -11.71
N PRO A 38 4.28 25.62 -10.99
CA PRO A 38 5.42 26.52 -11.15
C PRO A 38 6.77 25.84 -10.88
N GLY A 39 7.65 25.89 -11.88
CA GLY A 39 9.01 25.34 -11.76
C GLY A 39 9.08 23.81 -11.67
N PHE A 40 7.99 23.07 -11.90
CA PHE A 40 8.07 21.63 -12.09
C PHE A 40 8.57 21.31 -13.51
N THR A 41 9.13 20.12 -13.71
CA THR A 41 9.68 19.73 -15.02
C THR A 41 8.57 19.43 -16.04
N THR A 42 8.68 20.04 -17.22
CA THR A 42 7.85 19.72 -18.39
C THR A 42 8.63 18.92 -19.44
N ASN A 43 9.72 18.25 -19.04
CA ASN A 43 10.47 17.39 -19.93
C ASN A 43 9.74 16.05 -20.13
N GLU A 44 9.21 15.84 -21.34
CA GLU A 44 8.53 14.61 -21.74
C GLU A 44 9.35 13.35 -21.48
N ASP A 45 10.68 13.36 -21.58
CA ASP A 45 11.51 12.18 -21.27
C ASP A 45 11.39 11.75 -19.80
N LEU A 46 11.34 12.73 -18.88
CA LEU A 46 11.15 12.48 -17.45
C LEU A 46 9.71 12.10 -17.10
N LEU A 47 8.71 12.66 -17.81
CA LEU A 47 7.31 12.31 -17.62
C LEU A 47 6.97 10.92 -18.18
N ASN A 48 7.64 10.50 -19.27
CA ASN A 48 7.55 9.15 -19.82
C ASN A 48 8.38 8.12 -19.03
N GLY A 49 9.39 8.57 -18.27
CA GLY A 49 10.10 7.76 -17.27
C GLY A 49 9.25 7.34 -16.06
N VAL A 50 7.97 7.72 -15.99
CA VAL A 50 7.03 7.27 -14.94
C VAL A 50 6.20 6.06 -15.41
N THR A 51 6.53 4.89 -14.89
CA THR A 51 5.72 3.67 -15.06
C THR A 51 4.57 3.68 -14.06
N PHE A 52 3.36 3.99 -14.55
CA PHE A 52 2.12 3.68 -13.87
C PHE A 52 1.63 2.28 -14.24
N GLU A 53 1.19 1.53 -13.24
CA GLU A 53 0.65 0.16 -13.33
C GLU A 53 -0.39 -0.08 -12.22
N GLY A 54 -1.17 -1.16 -12.32
CA GLY A 54 -2.27 -1.46 -11.41
C GLY A 54 -3.55 -1.89 -12.16
N HIS A 55 -4.68 -1.92 -11.46
CA HIS A 55 -5.94 -2.36 -12.07
C HIS A 55 -6.50 -1.33 -13.07
N ALA A 56 -7.12 -1.84 -14.14
CA ALA A 56 -7.77 -0.99 -15.14
C ALA A 56 -9.00 -0.24 -14.59
N LEU A 57 -9.68 -0.76 -13.56
CA LEU A 57 -10.85 -0.17 -12.89
C LEU A 57 -10.44 0.40 -11.51
N PRO A 58 -10.99 1.55 -11.05
CA PRO A 58 -10.65 2.11 -9.74
C PRO A 58 -11.10 1.22 -8.58
N CYS A 59 -10.36 1.26 -7.47
CA CYS A 59 -10.79 0.68 -6.20
C CYS A 59 -11.53 1.68 -5.29
N ILE A 60 -11.47 2.99 -5.60
CA ILE A 60 -12.19 4.01 -4.84
C ILE A 60 -13.59 4.23 -5.44
N PRO A 61 -14.67 4.11 -4.63
CA PRO A 61 -16.05 4.40 -5.06
C PRO A 61 -16.33 5.87 -5.42
N GLY A 62 -17.21 6.07 -6.41
CA GLY A 62 -17.68 7.37 -6.89
C GLY A 62 -17.01 7.83 -8.20
N PRO A 63 -17.47 8.96 -8.79
CA PRO A 63 -16.99 9.43 -10.09
C PRO A 63 -15.73 10.30 -10.02
N ILE A 64 -15.29 10.71 -8.83
CA ILE A 64 -14.12 11.58 -8.62
C ILE A 64 -12.85 10.76 -8.81
N LYS A 65 -11.91 11.24 -9.64
CA LYS A 65 -10.67 10.52 -10.01
C LYS A 65 -9.58 10.55 -8.93
N SER A 66 -9.97 10.49 -7.66
CA SER A 66 -9.09 10.64 -6.49
C SER A 66 -7.90 9.67 -6.49
N GLN A 67 -8.12 8.40 -6.86
CA GLN A 67 -7.05 7.40 -7.01
C GLN A 67 -6.00 7.83 -8.05
N ALA A 68 -6.43 8.30 -9.21
CA ALA A 68 -5.52 8.70 -10.30
C ALA A 68 -4.77 10.00 -9.97
N VAL A 69 -5.46 10.98 -9.37
CA VAL A 69 -4.82 12.21 -8.89
C VAL A 69 -3.80 11.90 -7.78
N THR A 70 -4.13 11.02 -6.84
CA THR A 70 -3.20 10.61 -5.76
C THR A 70 -1.95 9.91 -6.34
N ALA A 71 -2.13 9.03 -7.33
CA ALA A 71 -1.01 8.40 -8.04
C ALA A 71 -0.12 9.43 -8.77
N VAL A 72 -0.72 10.43 -9.43
CA VAL A 72 0.01 11.52 -10.08
C VAL A 72 0.80 12.37 -9.08
N LEU A 73 0.23 12.69 -7.92
CA LEU A 73 0.94 13.42 -6.87
C LEU A 73 2.13 12.61 -6.33
N HIS A 74 2.00 11.29 -6.16
CA HIS A 74 3.12 10.41 -5.83
C HIS A 74 4.19 10.38 -6.93
N ALA A 75 3.81 10.37 -8.21
CA ALA A 75 4.76 10.46 -9.32
C ALA A 75 5.52 11.79 -9.34
N MET A 76 4.83 12.92 -9.11
CA MET A 76 5.46 14.24 -9.03
C MET A 76 6.44 14.33 -7.86
N VAL A 77 6.08 13.75 -6.70
CA VAL A 77 6.96 13.59 -5.55
C VAL A 77 8.20 12.74 -5.89
N GLY A 78 8.03 11.63 -6.62
CA GLY A 78 9.14 10.81 -7.10
C GLY A 78 10.11 11.57 -8.01
N ILE A 79 9.58 12.32 -8.99
CA ILE A 79 10.36 13.16 -9.91
C ILE A 79 11.18 14.20 -9.15
N VAL A 80 10.58 14.97 -8.22
CA VAL A 80 11.33 15.97 -7.43
C VAL A 80 12.31 15.29 -6.47
N GLY A 81 12.02 14.08 -6.01
CA GLY A 81 12.96 13.23 -5.29
C GLY A 81 14.22 12.92 -6.11
N LEU A 82 14.06 12.55 -7.39
CA LEU A 82 15.18 12.33 -8.33
C LEU A 82 15.95 13.63 -8.61
N GLU A 83 15.27 14.77 -8.76
CA GLU A 83 15.92 16.08 -8.92
C GLU A 83 16.77 16.46 -7.68
N ILE A 84 16.27 16.19 -6.47
CA ILE A 84 17.01 16.39 -5.20
C ILE A 84 18.20 15.43 -5.08
N LEU A 85 18.06 14.18 -5.52
CA LEU A 85 19.15 13.20 -5.54
C LEU A 85 20.24 13.59 -6.55
N HIS A 86 19.87 14.14 -7.70
CA HIS A 86 20.82 14.70 -8.67
C HIS A 86 21.60 15.88 -8.08
N LEU A 87 20.92 16.80 -7.37
CA LEU A 87 21.58 17.90 -6.63
C LEU A 87 22.52 17.40 -5.50
N ARG A 88 22.37 16.16 -5.06
CA ARG A 88 23.28 15.48 -4.10
C ARG A 88 24.35 14.61 -4.77
N GLY A 89 24.41 14.57 -6.10
CA GLY A 89 25.41 13.82 -6.87
C GLY A 89 25.05 12.35 -7.15
N HIS A 90 23.81 11.92 -6.89
CA HIS A 90 23.34 10.58 -7.26
C HIS A 90 22.67 10.62 -8.64
N THR A 91 23.13 9.77 -9.57
CA THR A 91 22.65 9.74 -10.97
C THR A 91 22.23 8.34 -11.44
N GLU A 92 22.04 7.40 -10.52
CA GLU A 92 21.87 5.97 -10.80
C GLU A 92 20.44 5.57 -11.23
N SER A 93 19.45 6.48 -11.13
CA SER A 93 18.06 6.19 -11.51
C SER A 93 17.42 7.34 -12.29
N THR A 94 16.71 6.98 -13.36
CA THR A 94 15.89 7.87 -14.19
C THR A 94 14.42 7.46 -14.24
N ALA A 95 14.06 6.31 -13.66
CA ALA A 95 12.71 5.76 -13.70
C ALA A 95 11.99 5.95 -12.35
N SER A 96 10.71 6.32 -12.41
CA SER A 96 9.80 6.32 -11.27
C SER A 96 8.69 5.29 -11.51
N TYR A 97 8.29 4.59 -10.46
CA TYR A 97 7.30 3.51 -10.53
C TYR A 97 6.18 3.77 -9.52
N VAL A 98 4.92 3.75 -9.98
CA VAL A 98 3.75 4.05 -9.17
C VAL A 98 2.65 3.02 -9.44
N ASN A 99 2.49 2.08 -8.50
CA ASN A 99 1.33 1.22 -8.46
C ASN A 99 0.08 2.05 -8.06
N THR A 100 -0.86 2.18 -9.00
CA THR A 100 -2.07 3.00 -8.85
C THR A 100 -3.06 2.39 -7.86
N ASN A 101 -2.98 1.10 -7.55
CA ASN A 101 -3.78 0.49 -6.48
C ASN A 101 -3.27 0.94 -5.12
N HIS A 102 -1.96 0.87 -4.87
CA HIS A 102 -1.33 1.35 -3.63
C HIS A 102 -1.55 2.85 -3.42
N ALA A 103 -1.53 3.65 -4.49
CA ALA A 103 -1.93 5.07 -4.42
C ALA A 103 -3.43 5.25 -4.09
N GLY A 104 -4.30 4.33 -4.48
CA GLY A 104 -5.70 4.28 -4.05
C GLY A 104 -5.88 3.87 -2.58
N LEU A 105 -4.96 3.07 -2.05
CA LEU A 105 -4.90 2.72 -0.63
C LEU A 105 -4.25 3.83 0.23
N TYR A 106 -3.50 4.77 -0.34
CA TYR A 106 -2.79 5.81 0.43
C TYR A 106 -3.72 6.63 1.34
N PRO A 107 -4.87 7.18 0.86
CA PRO A 107 -5.83 7.87 1.72
C PRO A 107 -6.45 6.98 2.80
N ALA A 108 -6.35 5.65 2.65
CA ALA A 108 -6.83 4.67 3.61
C ALA A 108 -5.76 4.21 4.62
N THR A 109 -4.51 4.69 4.56
CA THR A 109 -3.43 4.23 5.47
C THR A 109 -3.65 4.49 6.97
N PRO A 110 -4.34 5.56 7.45
CA PRO A 110 -4.51 5.78 8.89
C PRO A 110 -5.19 4.65 9.68
N ALA A 111 -6.02 3.82 9.05
CA ALA A 111 -6.73 2.67 9.65
C ALA A 111 -6.22 1.31 9.16
N LEU A 112 -5.26 1.28 8.23
CA LEU A 112 -4.53 0.07 7.82
C LEU A 112 -3.35 -0.26 8.77
N VAL A 113 -3.42 0.22 10.01
CA VAL A 113 -2.40 0.04 11.05
C VAL A 113 -2.83 -1.04 12.03
N THR A 114 -1.86 -1.83 12.47
CA THR A 114 -1.99 -2.82 13.56
C THR A 114 -1.09 -2.40 14.72
N ILE A 115 -1.63 -2.31 15.94
CA ILE A 115 -0.86 -2.09 17.17
C ILE A 115 -1.26 -3.17 18.19
N ASP A 116 -0.27 -3.81 18.83
CA ASP A 116 -0.48 -4.87 19.83
C ASP A 116 -1.47 -5.98 19.37
N GLY A 117 -1.45 -6.29 18.07
CA GLY A 117 -2.35 -7.25 17.42
C GLY A 117 -3.79 -6.77 17.18
N GLN A 118 -4.12 -5.53 17.56
CA GLN A 118 -5.42 -4.90 17.32
C GLN A 118 -5.40 -4.03 16.05
N THR A 119 -6.55 -3.93 15.37
CA THR A 119 -6.75 -3.07 14.20
C THR A 119 -7.98 -2.16 14.38
N GLY A 120 -8.06 -1.09 13.59
CA GLY A 120 -9.23 -0.21 13.53
C GLY A 120 -9.67 0.36 14.90
N PRO A 121 -10.97 0.40 15.23
CA PRO A 121 -11.47 1.05 16.45
C PRO A 121 -10.99 0.42 17.77
N ALA A 122 -10.43 -0.79 17.75
CA ALA A 122 -9.90 -1.44 18.95
C ALA A 122 -8.62 -0.78 19.45
N ILE A 123 -7.78 -0.25 18.54
CA ILE A 123 -6.49 0.40 18.86
C ILE A 123 -6.65 1.55 19.86
N ILE A 124 -7.71 2.36 19.72
CA ILE A 124 -7.97 3.54 20.57
C ILE A 124 -8.13 3.16 22.05
N LYS A 125 -8.48 1.90 22.35
CA LYS A 125 -8.70 1.36 23.71
C LYS A 125 -7.44 0.74 24.33
N LEU A 126 -6.33 0.66 23.59
CA LEU A 126 -5.08 0.09 24.10
C LEU A 126 -4.44 1.01 25.15
N PRO A 127 -3.87 0.47 26.25
CA PRO A 127 -3.16 1.27 27.25
C PRO A 127 -1.85 1.88 26.73
N THR A 128 -1.35 1.38 25.59
CA THR A 128 -0.18 1.89 24.88
C THR A 128 -0.48 3.12 24.01
N VAL A 129 -1.76 3.46 23.78
CA VAL A 129 -2.19 4.59 22.96
C VAL A 129 -2.55 5.79 23.86
N PRO A 130 -1.78 6.91 23.81
CA PRO A 130 -2.04 8.07 24.66
C PRO A 130 -3.34 8.78 24.29
N GLN A 131 -4.09 9.22 25.30
CA GLN A 131 -5.43 9.81 25.12
C GLN A 131 -5.34 11.35 25.10
N TRP A 132 -5.24 11.94 23.90
CA TRP A 132 -5.07 13.39 23.70
C TRP A 132 -6.38 14.20 23.65
N ASP A 133 -7.54 13.54 23.72
CA ASP A 133 -8.86 14.19 23.80
C ASP A 133 -9.79 13.40 24.75
N PRO A 134 -9.45 13.27 26.05
CA PRO A 134 -10.15 12.39 26.99
C PRO A 134 -11.59 12.84 27.28
N ASP A 135 -11.88 14.13 27.15
CA ASP A 135 -13.22 14.71 27.33
C ASP A 135 -14.16 14.47 26.13
N ARG A 136 -13.65 13.94 25.00
CA ARG A 136 -14.47 13.64 23.83
C ARG A 136 -15.26 12.37 24.08
N GLN A 137 -16.51 12.55 24.48
CA GLN A 137 -17.56 11.54 24.64
C GLN A 137 -17.85 10.82 23.30
N SER A 138 -16.90 10.00 22.83
CA SER A 138 -16.85 9.49 21.45
C SER A 138 -17.88 8.40 21.16
N GLY A 139 -18.54 7.87 22.21
CA GLY A 139 -19.72 7.02 22.11
C GLY A 139 -21.06 7.76 22.20
N SER A 140 -21.06 9.10 22.31
CA SER A 140 -22.28 9.91 22.38
C SER A 140 -22.87 10.15 20.99
N PRO A 141 -24.13 9.75 20.72
CA PRO A 141 -24.74 9.92 19.40
C PRO A 141 -24.80 11.37 18.91
N LEU A 142 -25.00 12.35 19.82
CA LEU A 142 -25.05 13.77 19.48
C LEU A 142 -23.66 14.32 19.15
N VAL A 143 -22.64 13.99 19.94
CA VAL A 143 -21.24 14.38 19.69
C VAL A 143 -20.75 13.79 18.37
N TYR A 144 -21.22 12.60 18.02
CA TYR A 144 -20.94 11.92 16.76
C TYR A 144 -21.60 12.59 15.56
N ARG A 145 -22.93 12.79 15.59
CA ARG A 145 -23.70 13.41 14.48
C ARG A 145 -23.51 14.94 14.35
N ALA A 146 -22.81 15.58 15.29
CA ALA A 146 -22.38 16.98 15.16
C ALA A 146 -21.45 17.24 13.94
N THR A 147 -20.96 16.20 13.27
CA THR A 147 -20.37 16.28 11.93
C THR A 147 -21.17 15.43 10.94
N ALA A 148 -22.08 16.05 10.19
CA ALA A 148 -22.88 15.45 9.12
C ALA A 148 -23.47 16.54 8.19
N ILE A 149 -24.06 16.14 7.06
CA ILE A 149 -24.70 17.03 6.07
C ILE A 149 -26.21 17.10 6.36
N TYR A 150 -26.74 18.32 6.55
CA TYR A 150 -28.12 18.56 6.98
C TYR A 150 -28.87 19.48 6.01
N GLU A 151 -30.17 19.25 5.80
CA GLU A 151 -31.02 20.16 5.03
C GLU A 151 -31.26 21.47 5.81
N THR A 152 -31.23 22.62 5.14
CA THR A 152 -31.50 23.94 5.75
C THR A 152 -32.96 24.37 5.55
N ALA A 153 -33.34 25.56 6.03
CA ALA A 153 -34.65 26.15 5.68
C ALA A 153 -34.79 26.46 4.18
N ASP A 154 -33.67 26.70 3.48
CA ASP A 154 -33.63 26.98 2.05
C ASP A 154 -33.76 25.66 1.26
N LYS A 155 -34.94 25.39 0.70
CA LYS A 155 -35.27 24.14 0.00
C LYS A 155 -34.21 23.73 -1.03
N GLY A 156 -33.70 22.50 -0.91
CA GLY A 156 -32.66 21.97 -1.79
C GLY A 156 -31.25 22.48 -1.47
N THR A 157 -31.06 23.27 -0.41
CA THR A 157 -29.76 23.71 0.07
C THR A 157 -29.42 22.98 1.37
N TRP A 158 -28.25 22.34 1.37
CA TRP A 158 -27.75 21.54 2.49
C TRP A 158 -26.51 22.19 3.09
N PHE A 159 -26.22 21.89 4.35
CA PHE A 159 -25.12 22.45 5.12
C PHE A 159 -24.32 21.35 5.80
N GLN A 160 -23.01 21.32 5.58
CA GLN A 160 -22.09 20.51 6.36
C GLN A 160 -21.88 21.18 7.72
N LEU A 161 -22.43 20.59 8.76
CA LEU A 161 -22.11 20.91 10.15
C LEU A 161 -20.82 20.20 10.55
N HIS A 162 -19.97 20.77 11.41
CA HIS A 162 -18.84 20.05 11.99
C HIS A 162 -18.56 20.45 13.45
N GLY A 163 -18.44 19.46 14.34
CA GLY A 163 -18.19 19.67 15.78
C GLY A 163 -16.78 20.12 16.18
N SER A 164 -15.88 20.37 15.22
CA SER A 164 -14.43 20.51 15.44
C SER A 164 -13.87 19.51 16.48
N LEU A 165 -13.10 19.99 17.47
CA LEU A 165 -12.63 19.25 18.66
C LEU A 165 -13.48 19.55 19.92
N ASP A 166 -14.57 20.29 19.77
CA ASP A 166 -15.48 20.64 20.87
C ASP A 166 -16.94 20.68 20.38
N PRO A 167 -17.55 19.51 20.09
CA PRO A 167 -18.84 19.46 19.40
C PRO A 167 -19.98 20.11 20.16
N TRP A 168 -19.86 20.22 21.49
CA TRP A 168 -20.83 20.87 22.34
C TRP A 168 -20.92 22.39 22.14
N LYS A 169 -19.89 23.04 21.58
CA LYS A 169 -20.00 24.44 21.12
C LYS A 169 -20.89 24.53 19.88
N THR A 170 -20.63 23.69 18.87
CA THR A 170 -21.44 23.64 17.63
C THR A 170 -22.91 23.30 17.92
N LEU A 171 -23.15 22.27 18.75
CA LEU A 171 -24.48 21.86 19.19
C LEU A 171 -25.17 22.97 20.02
N GLY A 172 -24.43 23.62 20.92
CA GLY A 172 -24.95 24.69 21.78
C GLY A 172 -25.47 25.90 21.00
N LEU A 173 -24.79 26.32 19.92
CA LEU A 173 -25.25 27.42 19.07
C LEU A 173 -26.57 27.11 18.35
N ILE A 174 -26.79 25.86 17.94
CA ILE A 174 -28.06 25.42 17.35
C ILE A 174 -29.10 24.98 18.39
N GLY A 175 -28.91 25.34 19.67
CA GLY A 175 -29.89 25.10 20.74
C GLY A 175 -29.94 23.69 21.31
N ILE A 176 -28.91 22.86 21.09
CA ILE A 176 -28.79 21.51 21.65
C ILE A 176 -27.81 21.54 22.83
N THR A 177 -28.33 21.36 24.04
CA THR A 177 -27.53 21.32 25.27
C THR A 177 -27.14 19.89 25.64
N LYS A 178 -26.14 19.74 26.54
CA LYS A 178 -25.75 18.43 27.09
C LYS A 178 -26.89 17.65 27.76
N ALA A 179 -27.98 18.31 28.20
CA ALA A 179 -29.11 17.60 28.80
C ALA A 179 -29.82 16.65 27.80
N ALA A 180 -29.82 16.98 26.50
CA ALA A 180 -30.42 16.15 25.46
C ALA A 180 -29.68 14.81 25.26
N GLU A 181 -28.47 14.66 25.79
CA GLU A 181 -27.73 13.37 25.79
C GLU A 181 -28.44 12.27 26.58
N ALA A 182 -29.29 12.64 27.56
CA ALA A 182 -30.12 11.69 28.30
C ALA A 182 -31.39 11.25 27.56
N GLU A 183 -31.75 11.93 26.46
CA GLU A 183 -33.00 11.75 25.71
C GLU A 183 -32.78 11.08 24.34
N VAL A 184 -31.52 10.87 23.94
CA VAL A 184 -31.13 10.39 22.61
C VAL A 184 -30.32 9.09 22.73
N SER A 185 -30.89 7.97 22.30
CA SER A 185 -30.31 6.63 22.48
C SER A 185 -29.50 6.14 21.27
N SER A 186 -29.78 6.68 20.08
CA SER A 186 -29.23 6.22 18.81
C SER A 186 -28.65 7.35 17.95
N THR A 187 -27.80 6.98 17.00
CA THR A 187 -27.26 7.91 15.98
C THR A 187 -28.34 8.54 15.11
N ASP A 188 -29.52 7.95 15.02
CA ASP A 188 -30.53 8.35 14.04
C ASP A 188 -31.56 9.27 14.68
N GLU A 189 -31.87 9.06 15.97
CA GLU A 189 -32.49 10.08 16.83
C GLU A 189 -31.60 11.33 16.94
N ALA A 190 -30.28 11.15 17.09
CA ALA A 190 -29.33 12.27 17.13
C ALA A 190 -29.33 13.07 15.81
N TYR A 191 -29.29 12.38 14.67
CA TYR A 191 -29.38 13.03 13.36
C TYR A 191 -30.74 13.73 13.18
N ALA A 192 -31.85 13.11 13.57
CA ALA A 192 -33.18 13.72 13.49
C ALA A 192 -33.29 15.00 14.33
N LEU A 193 -32.80 15.01 15.57
CA LEU A 193 -32.82 16.19 16.44
C LEU A 193 -31.95 17.34 15.91
N ILE A 194 -30.75 17.03 15.40
CA ILE A 194 -29.89 18.05 14.78
C ILE A 194 -30.52 18.55 13.47
N GLN A 195 -31.13 17.66 12.68
CA GLN A 195 -31.83 18.01 11.45
C GLN A 195 -33.06 18.90 11.69
N GLU A 196 -33.80 18.71 12.80
CA GLU A 196 -34.88 19.62 13.22
C GLU A 196 -34.33 21.03 13.48
N ARG A 197 -33.19 21.15 14.18
CA ARG A 197 -32.58 22.45 14.50
C ARG A 197 -31.97 23.13 13.27
N VAL A 198 -31.24 22.42 12.42
CA VAL A 198 -30.62 23.01 11.20
C VAL A 198 -31.69 23.49 10.20
N ARG A 199 -32.85 22.82 10.11
CA ARG A 199 -33.99 23.27 9.30
C ARG A 199 -34.65 24.58 9.76
N THR A 200 -34.30 25.12 10.94
CA THR A 200 -34.81 26.44 11.38
C THR A 200 -34.03 27.63 10.83
N TYR A 201 -32.83 27.40 10.26
CA TYR A 201 -31.94 28.46 9.79
C TYR A 201 -31.86 28.51 8.26
N GLY A 202 -31.74 29.72 7.70
CA GLY A 202 -31.33 29.91 6.32
C GLY A 202 -29.89 29.42 6.08
N SER A 203 -29.59 29.01 4.85
CA SER A 203 -28.28 28.44 4.47
C SER A 203 -27.10 29.39 4.75
N ARG A 204 -27.27 30.67 4.43
CA ARG A 204 -26.30 31.74 4.75
C ARG A 204 -26.32 32.17 6.21
N GLU A 205 -27.45 32.02 6.88
CA GLU A 205 -27.62 32.40 8.29
C GLU A 205 -26.85 31.44 9.19
N ILE A 206 -26.97 30.12 8.99
CA ILE A 206 -26.17 29.14 9.72
C ILE A 206 -24.68 29.22 9.34
N GLU A 207 -24.34 29.52 8.08
CA GLU A 207 -22.93 29.73 7.71
C GLU A 207 -22.31 30.93 8.44
N GLN A 208 -23.03 32.05 8.49
CA GLN A 208 -22.61 33.26 9.21
C GLN A 208 -22.52 33.00 10.72
N LEU A 209 -23.50 32.32 11.31
CA LEU A 209 -23.50 31.94 12.74
C LEU A 209 -22.26 31.13 13.11
N MET A 210 -21.87 30.15 12.29
CA MET A 210 -20.66 29.37 12.51
C MET A 210 -19.39 30.21 12.31
N PHE A 211 -19.35 31.08 11.29
CA PHE A 211 -18.24 31.99 11.03
C PHE A 211 -17.97 32.96 12.18
N GLU A 212 -19.00 33.67 12.66
CA GLU A 212 -18.89 34.66 13.75
C GLU A 212 -18.43 34.05 15.08
N ASN A 213 -18.81 32.79 15.33
CA ASN A 213 -18.40 32.06 16.54
C ASN A 213 -17.08 31.27 16.34
N GLY A 214 -16.42 31.42 15.19
CA GLY A 214 -15.13 30.79 14.91
C GLY A 214 -15.21 29.26 14.87
N LEU A 215 -16.30 28.71 14.30
CA LEU A 215 -16.57 27.29 14.12
C LEU A 215 -16.58 26.89 12.62
N PRO A 216 -16.25 25.62 12.30
CA PRO A 216 -16.25 25.11 10.92
C PRO A 216 -17.66 24.69 10.44
N GLY A 217 -17.95 24.98 9.18
CA GLY A 217 -19.15 24.54 8.47
C GLY A 217 -19.29 25.25 7.12
N SER A 218 -20.02 24.66 6.16
CA SER A 218 -20.19 25.21 4.81
C SER A 218 -21.52 24.79 4.21
N MET A 219 -22.09 25.62 3.35
CA MET A 219 -23.10 25.15 2.39
C MET A 219 -22.49 24.05 1.49
N VAL A 220 -23.32 23.10 1.08
CA VAL A 220 -23.00 22.11 0.03
C VAL A 220 -23.20 22.78 -1.33
N HIS A 221 -22.11 23.23 -1.95
CA HIS A 221 -22.14 23.87 -3.26
C HIS A 221 -22.08 22.84 -4.40
N SER A 222 -22.58 23.21 -5.58
CA SER A 222 -22.11 22.60 -6.83
C SER A 222 -20.75 23.21 -7.22
N PRO A 223 -19.91 22.52 -8.02
CA PRO A 223 -18.62 23.06 -8.48
C PRO A 223 -18.74 24.39 -9.22
N GLU A 224 -19.84 24.60 -9.97
CA GLU A 224 -20.13 25.91 -10.56
C GLU A 224 -20.47 26.97 -9.50
N SER A 225 -21.33 26.64 -8.53
CA SER A 225 -21.70 27.57 -7.46
C SER A 225 -20.48 28.03 -6.66
N TRP A 226 -19.58 27.11 -6.29
CA TRP A 226 -18.35 27.44 -5.58
C TRP A 226 -17.44 28.37 -6.39
N ARG A 227 -17.19 28.05 -7.67
CA ARG A 227 -16.34 28.87 -8.57
C ARG A 227 -16.96 30.25 -8.88
N GLN A 228 -18.25 30.46 -8.61
CA GLN A 228 -18.88 31.79 -8.68
C GLN A 228 -18.72 32.61 -7.39
N THR A 229 -18.42 31.99 -6.24
CA THR A 229 -18.12 32.71 -4.99
C THR A 229 -16.82 33.50 -5.09
N GLU A 230 -16.64 34.50 -4.23
CA GLU A 230 -15.38 35.24 -4.13
C GLU A 230 -14.23 34.35 -3.62
N MET A 231 -14.51 33.37 -2.76
CA MET A 231 -13.47 32.48 -2.20
C MET A 231 -13.01 31.45 -3.23
N GLY A 232 -13.91 30.84 -3.99
CA GLY A 232 -13.56 29.98 -5.13
C GLY A 232 -12.78 30.72 -6.21
N LYS A 233 -13.13 31.99 -6.50
CA LYS A 233 -12.34 32.86 -7.39
C LYS A 233 -10.98 33.21 -6.81
N SER A 234 -10.89 33.55 -5.53
CA SER A 234 -9.65 33.91 -4.83
C SER A 234 -8.65 32.76 -4.92
N LEU A 235 -9.10 31.56 -4.54
CA LEU A 235 -8.31 30.33 -4.52
C LEU A 235 -7.88 29.89 -5.93
N ALA A 236 -8.74 30.03 -6.93
CA ALA A 236 -8.42 29.69 -8.34
C ALA A 236 -7.34 30.57 -8.99
N ARG A 237 -6.88 31.66 -8.34
CA ARG A 237 -5.72 32.44 -8.80
C ARG A 237 -4.39 31.81 -8.42
N HIS A 238 -4.40 30.88 -7.47
CA HIS A 238 -3.21 30.20 -6.97
C HIS A 238 -3.02 28.86 -7.68
N PRO A 239 -1.77 28.46 -7.99
CA PRO A 239 -1.48 27.12 -8.47
C PRO A 239 -1.70 26.10 -7.34
N LEU A 240 -2.01 24.84 -7.68
CA LEU A 240 -2.30 23.80 -6.69
C LEU A 240 -1.09 23.52 -5.76
N VAL A 241 0.10 23.47 -6.34
CA VAL A 241 1.39 23.40 -5.62
C VAL A 241 1.89 24.84 -5.48
N ASN A 242 1.44 25.52 -4.43
CA ASN A 242 1.68 26.95 -4.23
C ASN A 242 2.95 27.20 -3.41
N TYR A 243 4.04 27.65 -4.05
CA TYR A 243 5.23 28.14 -3.37
C TYR A 243 5.90 29.28 -4.15
N ALA A 244 6.52 30.20 -3.42
CA ALA A 244 7.24 31.34 -3.98
C ALA A 244 8.47 31.71 -3.13
N GLN A 245 9.53 32.17 -3.79
CA GLN A 245 10.72 32.71 -3.13
C GLN A 245 10.39 34.07 -2.48
N GLN A 246 10.79 34.26 -1.22
CA GLN A 246 10.47 35.45 -0.44
C GLN A 246 11.48 36.58 -0.72
N THR A 247 11.00 37.62 -1.40
CA THR A 247 11.78 38.81 -1.81
C THR A 247 11.87 39.91 -0.74
N GLN A 248 11.10 39.79 0.35
CA GLN A 248 11.04 40.78 1.43
C GLN A 248 12.21 40.70 2.43
N CYS A 249 13.23 39.90 2.14
CA CYS A 249 14.40 39.67 2.98
C CYS A 249 15.67 39.55 2.12
N PRO A 250 16.87 39.77 2.69
CA PRO A 250 18.13 39.51 2.01
C PRO A 250 18.20 38.08 1.45
N VAL A 251 18.67 37.93 0.22
CA VAL A 251 18.82 36.62 -0.41
C VAL A 251 19.96 35.87 0.27
N THR A 252 19.63 34.89 1.11
CA THR A 252 20.59 33.93 1.65
C THR A 252 21.22 33.12 0.51
N PRO A 253 22.51 32.75 0.57
CA PRO A 253 23.15 31.95 -0.48
C PRO A 253 22.46 30.59 -0.70
N ALA A 254 22.70 30.00 -1.87
CA ALA A 254 22.44 28.59 -2.10
C ALA A 254 23.34 27.76 -1.17
N ILE A 255 22.77 26.77 -0.49
CA ILE A 255 23.50 25.87 0.41
C ILE A 255 23.20 24.43 -0.02
N PRO A 256 24.22 23.65 -0.42
CA PRO A 256 24.05 22.24 -0.76
C PRO A 256 23.46 21.41 0.39
N LEU A 257 22.69 20.38 0.04
CA LEU A 257 22.28 19.35 0.99
C LEU A 257 23.49 18.53 1.45
N PRO A 258 23.50 18.02 2.70
CA PRO A 258 24.65 17.30 3.24
C PRO A 258 24.90 15.99 2.49
N THR A 259 26.17 15.69 2.22
CA THR A 259 26.59 14.38 1.68
C THR A 259 26.51 13.35 2.80
N LEU A 260 25.55 12.43 2.70
CA LEU A 260 25.28 11.37 3.68
C LEU A 260 25.16 10.02 2.95
N ASN A 261 25.49 8.93 3.63
CA ASN A 261 25.34 7.56 3.10
C ASN A 261 23.87 7.15 2.89
N ASP A 262 22.92 7.87 3.48
CA ASP A 262 21.49 7.65 3.31
C ASP A 262 21.04 8.15 1.92
N LYS A 263 20.71 7.20 1.03
CA LYS A 263 20.26 7.46 -0.36
C LYS A 263 18.83 8.04 -0.46
N ARG A 264 18.10 8.28 0.64
CA ARG A 264 16.76 8.90 0.59
C ARG A 264 16.87 10.41 0.37
N PRO A 265 16.03 11.05 -0.47
CA PRO A 265 16.28 12.40 -1.00
C PRO A 265 16.44 13.48 0.08
N LEU A 266 15.60 13.46 1.12
CA LEU A 266 15.56 14.47 2.18
C LEU A 266 16.45 14.16 3.39
N ALA A 267 17.34 13.17 3.29
CA ALA A 267 18.30 12.86 4.35
C ALA A 267 19.10 14.12 4.77
N GLY A 268 19.04 14.47 6.05
CA GLY A 268 19.68 15.65 6.62
C GLY A 268 18.89 16.97 6.51
N VAL A 269 17.63 16.93 6.04
CA VAL A 269 16.68 18.06 6.11
C VAL A 269 15.91 17.98 7.43
N LYS A 270 15.96 19.02 8.27
CA LYS A 270 15.19 19.08 9.53
C LYS A 270 13.86 19.80 9.36
N VAL A 271 12.75 19.16 9.72
CA VAL A 271 11.39 19.69 9.61
C VAL A 271 10.81 19.88 11.01
N VAL A 272 10.28 21.06 11.30
CA VAL A 272 9.44 21.31 12.48
C VAL A 272 7.98 21.32 12.05
N GLU A 273 7.22 20.34 12.51
CA GLU A 273 5.80 20.15 12.21
C GLU A 273 4.93 20.67 13.37
N LEU A 274 4.23 21.78 13.14
CA LEU A 274 3.23 22.37 14.02
C LEU A 274 1.83 22.02 13.49
N ALA A 275 1.51 20.73 13.45
CA ALA A 275 0.26 20.21 12.91
C ALA A 275 -0.43 19.19 13.86
N ARG A 276 -1.75 19.07 13.70
CA ARG A 276 -2.64 18.14 14.41
C ARG A 276 -3.55 17.45 13.38
N ILE A 277 -4.35 16.49 13.82
CA ILE A 277 -5.34 15.82 12.95
C ILE A 277 -4.67 15.04 11.80
N ILE A 278 -4.97 15.33 10.52
CA ILE A 278 -4.54 14.51 9.37
C ILE A 278 -3.66 15.30 8.40
N ALA A 279 -4.16 16.25 7.60
CA ALA A 279 -3.42 16.82 6.45
C ALA A 279 -1.95 17.19 6.70
N GLY A 280 -1.66 18.18 7.56
CA GLY A 280 -0.28 18.56 7.89
C GLY A 280 0.55 17.43 8.52
N THR A 281 -0.08 16.45 9.18
CA THR A 281 0.64 15.29 9.73
C THR A 281 0.93 14.23 8.66
N ALA A 282 0.07 14.06 7.65
CA ALA A 282 0.32 13.20 6.50
C ALA A 282 1.51 13.71 5.69
N ALA A 283 1.65 15.03 5.54
CA ALA A 283 2.82 15.66 4.92
C ALA A 283 4.13 15.27 5.62
N GLY A 284 4.22 15.41 6.95
CA GLY A 284 5.43 15.03 7.68
C GLY A 284 5.73 13.52 7.65
N ALA A 285 4.72 12.66 7.58
CA ALA A 285 4.95 11.21 7.41
C ALA A 285 5.56 10.91 6.02
N VAL A 286 5.10 11.62 4.97
CA VAL A 286 5.67 11.56 3.63
C VAL A 286 7.12 12.09 3.63
N LEU A 287 7.40 13.22 4.28
CA LEU A 287 8.76 13.79 4.37
C LEU A 287 9.73 12.87 5.15
N SER A 288 9.25 12.23 6.23
CA SER A 288 10.06 11.30 7.05
C SER A 288 10.40 10.00 6.31
N SER A 289 9.46 9.43 5.53
CA SER A 289 9.77 8.25 4.71
C SER A 289 10.88 8.55 3.69
N MET A 290 10.93 9.78 3.19
CA MET A 290 12.00 10.33 2.34
C MET A 290 13.28 10.78 3.07
N GLY A 291 13.40 10.54 4.38
CA GLY A 291 14.61 10.74 5.16
C GLY A 291 14.74 12.07 5.91
N ALA A 292 13.71 12.92 5.91
CA ALA A 292 13.73 14.13 6.71
C ALA A 292 13.66 13.83 8.22
N GLU A 293 14.39 14.60 9.03
CA GLU A 293 14.27 14.58 10.49
C GLU A 293 13.03 15.40 10.88
N VAL A 294 11.89 14.73 11.07
CA VAL A 294 10.61 15.39 11.38
C VAL A 294 10.37 15.43 12.89
N ILE A 295 10.49 16.64 13.45
CA ILE A 295 10.18 16.96 14.84
C ILE A 295 8.78 17.57 14.88
N ARG A 296 7.81 16.81 15.37
CA ARG A 296 6.44 17.26 15.59
C ARG A 296 6.31 17.94 16.93
N VAL A 297 5.81 19.17 16.95
CA VAL A 297 5.59 19.97 18.16
C VAL A 297 4.09 20.00 18.45
N ASN A 298 3.70 19.43 19.60
CA ASN A 298 2.34 19.47 20.12
C ASN A 298 2.39 19.90 21.60
N SER A 299 1.22 20.09 22.23
CA SER A 299 1.14 20.25 23.68
C SER A 299 0.16 19.26 24.29
N SER A 300 0.52 18.62 25.40
CA SER A 300 -0.38 17.76 26.20
C SER A 300 -1.59 18.50 26.77
N LYS A 301 -1.57 19.85 26.77
CA LYS A 301 -2.70 20.71 27.12
C LYS A 301 -3.65 20.98 25.94
N LEU A 302 -3.26 20.64 24.72
CA LEU A 302 -4.09 20.81 23.52
C LEU A 302 -4.78 19.51 23.14
N LYS A 303 -6.10 19.59 22.92
CA LYS A 303 -6.86 18.51 22.29
C LYS A 303 -6.24 18.14 20.94
N ASP A 304 -6.03 16.85 20.71
CA ASP A 304 -5.67 16.30 19.40
C ASP A 304 -6.49 15.03 19.14
N TYR A 305 -6.73 14.72 17.86
CA TYR A 305 -7.63 13.63 17.50
C TYR A 305 -6.96 12.28 17.78
N THR A 306 -7.27 11.69 18.95
CA THR A 306 -6.68 10.43 19.43
C THR A 306 -6.61 9.34 18.36
N PRO A 307 -7.64 9.07 17.52
CA PRO A 307 -7.56 8.04 16.47
C PRO A 307 -6.54 8.28 15.36
N ALA A 308 -6.07 9.53 15.14
CA ALA A 308 -4.99 9.82 14.19
C ALA A 308 -3.58 9.63 14.79
N GLN A 309 -3.44 9.55 16.12
CA GLN A 309 -2.13 9.38 16.76
C GLN A 309 -1.54 7.95 16.58
N PRO A 310 -2.29 6.84 16.78
CA PRO A 310 -1.80 5.49 16.60
C PRO A 310 -1.91 5.03 15.14
N SER A 311 -1.47 5.88 14.21
CA SER A 311 -1.67 5.69 12.76
C SER A 311 -0.39 5.95 11.96
N SER A 312 -0.45 5.70 10.64
CA SER A 312 0.64 5.97 9.70
C SER A 312 1.13 7.43 9.73
N LEU A 313 0.28 8.36 10.20
CA LEU A 313 0.56 9.79 10.32
C LEU A 313 1.67 10.15 11.32
N MET A 314 2.01 9.25 12.24
CA MET A 314 3.10 9.43 13.21
C MET A 314 4.37 8.63 12.88
N ALA A 315 4.36 7.84 11.80
CA ALA A 315 5.48 6.99 11.42
C ALA A 315 6.75 7.82 11.13
N GLY A 316 7.88 7.39 11.72
CA GLY A 316 9.20 8.01 11.53
C GLY A 316 9.38 9.41 12.12
N LYS A 317 8.46 9.89 12.97
CA LYS A 317 8.55 11.22 13.62
C LYS A 317 9.04 11.12 15.05
N THR A 318 9.66 12.20 15.54
CA THR A 318 9.79 12.47 16.98
C THR A 318 8.72 13.49 17.36
N THR A 319 7.84 13.18 18.33
CA THR A 319 6.91 14.17 18.89
C THR A 319 7.47 14.72 20.20
N VAL A 320 7.46 16.05 20.35
CA VAL A 320 7.81 16.75 21.59
C VAL A 320 6.58 17.48 22.15
N ASP A 321 6.46 17.45 23.47
CA ASP A 321 5.48 18.23 24.24
C ASP A 321 6.12 19.58 24.60
N LEU A 322 5.53 20.67 24.12
CA LEU A 322 5.96 22.05 24.40
C LEU A 322 4.72 22.94 24.59
N ASP A 323 4.63 23.66 25.72
CA ASP A 323 3.59 24.66 25.93
C ASP A 323 4.08 26.08 25.60
N LEU A 324 3.50 26.71 24.57
CA LEU A 324 3.89 28.05 24.14
C LEU A 324 3.38 29.17 25.06
N ASP A 325 2.69 28.85 26.16
CA ASP A 325 2.43 29.75 27.28
C ASP A 325 3.52 29.67 28.39
N ASP A 326 4.44 28.69 28.34
CA ASP A 326 5.65 28.63 29.18
C ASP A 326 6.86 29.27 28.43
N PRO A 327 7.52 30.30 29.00
CA PRO A 327 8.70 30.92 28.39
C PRO A 327 9.85 29.94 28.08
N ALA A 328 10.03 28.88 28.89
CA ALA A 328 11.10 27.91 28.65
C ALA A 328 10.84 27.02 27.43
N ASP A 329 9.56 26.72 27.15
CA ASP A 329 9.15 25.98 25.96
C ASP A 329 9.07 26.88 24.72
N HIS A 330 8.78 28.17 24.89
CA HIS A 330 8.94 29.19 23.85
C HIS A 330 10.41 29.31 23.40
N ASP A 331 11.35 29.39 24.34
CA ASP A 331 12.80 29.37 24.05
C ASP A 331 13.23 28.06 23.36
N ARG A 332 12.70 26.90 23.78
CA ARG A 332 12.95 25.61 23.12
C ARG A 332 12.43 25.57 21.68
N LEU A 333 11.20 26.05 21.42
CA LEU A 333 10.69 26.11 20.05
C LEU A 333 11.50 27.09 19.18
N THR A 334 11.97 28.19 19.76
CA THR A 334 12.88 29.12 19.09
C THR A 334 14.19 28.42 18.68
N GLN A 335 14.80 27.63 19.58
CA GLN A 335 16.00 26.83 19.27
C GLN A 335 15.76 25.74 18.21
N LEU A 336 14.56 25.18 18.13
CA LEU A 336 14.16 24.28 17.03
C LEU A 336 14.05 25.03 15.70
N PHE A 337 13.42 26.21 15.68
CA PHE A 337 13.31 27.06 14.49
C PHE A 337 14.68 27.51 13.95
N GLU A 338 15.65 27.82 14.83
CA GLU A 338 17.02 28.15 14.42
C GLU A 338 17.70 27.01 13.66
N GLN A 339 17.41 25.75 14.01
CA GLN A 339 17.93 24.56 13.35
C GLN A 339 17.11 24.11 12.13
N ALA A 340 15.83 24.48 12.04
CA ALA A 340 14.88 23.93 11.07
C ALA A 340 15.20 24.33 9.62
N ASP A 341 15.27 23.37 8.72
CA ASP A 341 15.25 23.62 7.27
C ASP A 341 13.86 24.02 6.78
N VAL A 342 12.82 23.40 7.37
CA VAL A 342 11.42 23.57 7.01
C VAL A 342 10.57 23.77 8.27
N ILE A 343 9.66 24.74 8.24
CA ILE A 343 8.53 24.84 9.16
C ILE A 343 7.27 24.47 8.37
N LEU A 344 6.50 23.51 8.88
CA LEU A 344 5.17 23.17 8.38
C LEU A 344 4.16 23.44 9.49
N GLN A 345 3.09 24.18 9.20
CA GLN A 345 2.12 24.57 10.23
C GLN A 345 0.67 24.39 9.76
N GLY A 346 -0.16 23.76 10.61
CA GLY A 346 -1.57 23.45 10.38
C GLY A 346 -2.53 24.12 11.37
N TYR A 347 -2.13 25.25 11.95
CA TYR A 347 -2.98 26.11 12.78
C TYR A 347 -3.63 27.20 11.91
N ARG A 348 -4.75 27.75 12.41
CA ARG A 348 -5.44 28.90 11.77
C ARG A 348 -4.42 30.00 11.47
N LEU A 349 -4.49 30.58 10.27
CA LEU A 349 -3.54 31.57 9.79
C LEU A 349 -3.38 32.74 10.80
N GLY A 350 -2.16 33.26 10.93
CA GLY A 350 -1.82 34.28 11.93
C GLY A 350 -1.79 33.80 13.39
N SER A 351 -2.24 32.57 13.72
CA SER A 351 -2.22 32.07 15.11
C SER A 351 -0.83 31.83 15.67
N LEU A 352 0.15 31.51 14.81
CA LEU A 352 1.56 31.41 15.19
C LEU A 352 2.28 32.77 15.12
N ASP A 353 1.92 33.67 14.19
CA ASP A 353 2.41 35.06 14.19
C ASP A 353 2.12 35.77 15.53
N ARG A 354 0.90 35.60 16.06
CA ARG A 354 0.50 36.12 17.38
C ARG A 354 1.32 35.56 18.56
N ARG A 355 2.03 34.43 18.37
CA ARG A 355 2.95 33.81 19.34
C ARG A 355 4.44 34.01 19.00
N GLY A 356 4.77 34.70 17.90
CA GLY A 356 6.14 34.93 17.44
C GLY A 356 6.75 33.85 16.54
N PHE A 357 5.97 32.87 16.07
CA PHE A 357 6.42 31.72 15.26
C PHE A 357 5.88 31.72 13.82
N GLY A 358 5.39 32.86 13.35
CA GLY A 358 4.91 33.07 11.98
C GLY A 358 6.03 33.28 10.96
N LEU A 359 5.64 33.39 9.68
CA LEU A 359 6.55 33.55 8.52
C LEU A 359 7.62 34.63 8.76
N LYS A 360 7.22 35.80 9.27
CA LYS A 360 8.14 36.94 9.47
C LYS A 360 9.27 36.62 10.47
N ALA A 361 8.97 35.86 11.52
CA ALA A 361 9.97 35.43 12.49
C ALA A 361 10.88 34.35 11.91
N ALA A 362 10.31 33.38 11.19
CA ALA A 362 11.09 32.36 10.46
C ALA A 362 12.08 32.99 9.46
N LEU A 363 11.66 34.01 8.71
CA LEU A 363 12.53 34.77 7.81
C LEU A 363 13.63 35.56 8.56
N GLN A 364 13.32 36.16 9.71
CA GLN A 364 14.33 36.82 10.56
C GLN A 364 15.39 35.83 11.06
N ILE A 365 14.98 34.62 11.47
CA ILE A 365 15.87 33.52 11.86
C ILE A 365 16.73 33.07 10.67
N ALA A 366 16.13 32.90 9.48
CA ALA A 366 16.85 32.53 8.26
C ALA A 366 17.95 33.53 7.89
N ASN A 367 17.66 34.83 8.03
CA ASN A 367 18.63 35.91 7.82
C ASN A 367 19.75 35.87 8.88
N LYS A 368 19.40 35.73 10.17
CA LYS A 368 20.35 35.66 11.30
C LYS A 368 21.40 34.55 11.12
N ARG A 369 20.97 33.38 10.62
CA ARG A 369 21.83 32.20 10.41
C ARG A 369 22.46 32.10 9.01
N GLY A 370 22.13 32.99 8.08
CA GLY A 370 22.62 32.97 6.69
C GLY A 370 22.14 31.78 5.83
N LYS A 371 21.15 31.00 6.31
CA LYS A 371 20.59 29.81 5.63
C LYS A 371 19.09 29.99 5.47
N GLY A 372 18.62 30.00 4.23
CA GLY A 372 17.22 30.16 3.89
C GLY A 372 16.31 29.15 4.57
N ILE A 373 15.09 29.54 4.89
CA ILE A 373 14.07 28.67 5.48
C ILE A 373 12.93 28.42 4.49
N ILE A 374 12.23 27.31 4.66
CA ILE A 374 10.99 27.01 3.95
C ILE A 374 9.88 27.05 4.99
N TYR A 375 8.84 27.85 4.75
CA TYR A 375 7.68 27.95 5.62
C TYR A 375 6.45 27.52 4.82
N VAL A 376 5.63 26.60 5.33
CA VAL A 376 4.40 26.17 4.64
C VAL A 376 3.21 26.19 5.57
N ASP A 377 2.17 26.91 5.15
CA ASP A 377 0.85 26.90 5.79
C ASP A 377 -0.04 25.84 5.13
N GLU A 378 -0.55 24.92 5.94
CA GLU A 378 -1.62 23.99 5.58
C GLU A 378 -2.94 24.49 6.20
N ASN A 379 -4.00 24.64 5.40
CA ASN A 379 -5.32 25.03 5.91
C ASN A 379 -6.47 24.52 5.02
N CYS A 380 -7.70 24.97 5.29
CA CYS A 380 -8.86 24.55 4.51
C CYS A 380 -9.06 25.33 3.20
N TYR A 381 -8.81 26.65 3.17
CA TYR A 381 -9.33 27.56 2.13
C TYR A 381 -8.28 28.33 1.33
N GLY A 382 -6.99 28.14 1.62
CA GLY A 382 -5.88 28.84 0.96
C GLY A 382 -5.43 30.13 1.66
N PRO A 383 -4.59 30.94 0.98
CA PRO A 383 -3.83 32.02 1.61
C PRO A 383 -4.58 33.34 1.76
N ASP A 384 -5.66 33.55 1.01
CA ASP A 384 -6.29 34.86 0.85
C ASP A 384 -7.83 34.80 0.88
N GLY A 385 -8.44 35.99 0.86
CA GLY A 385 -9.89 36.14 1.08
C GLY A 385 -10.30 36.02 2.55
N PHE A 386 -11.59 36.24 2.82
CA PHE A 386 -12.14 36.26 4.17
C PHE A 386 -12.29 34.87 4.82
N TYR A 387 -12.01 33.78 4.09
CA TYR A 387 -11.95 32.42 4.64
C TYR A 387 -10.53 31.94 5.02
N ALA A 388 -9.47 32.72 4.79
CA ALA A 388 -8.08 32.29 5.07
C ALA A 388 -7.79 32.01 6.58
N GLU A 389 -8.41 32.75 7.50
CA GLU A 389 -8.36 32.48 8.96
C GLU A 389 -9.48 31.54 9.46
N ARG A 390 -10.42 31.15 8.58
CA ARG A 390 -11.60 30.35 8.96
C ARG A 390 -11.19 28.92 9.31
N PRO A 391 -11.69 28.33 10.41
CA PRO A 391 -11.51 26.91 10.65
C PRO A 391 -12.21 26.08 9.58
N GLY A 392 -11.55 25.02 9.14
CA GLY A 392 -12.13 24.00 8.29
C GLY A 392 -11.52 22.63 8.56
N TRP A 393 -12.11 21.64 7.91
CA TRP A 393 -11.84 20.20 7.98
C TRP A 393 -12.19 19.63 6.60
N GLN A 394 -11.71 18.45 6.22
CA GLN A 394 -12.01 17.90 4.89
C GLN A 394 -13.52 17.95 4.57
N GLN A 395 -14.39 17.52 5.47
CA GLN A 395 -15.84 17.45 5.21
C GLN A 395 -16.41 18.81 4.78
N VAL A 396 -15.83 19.90 5.32
CA VAL A 396 -16.23 21.28 5.02
C VAL A 396 -15.63 21.75 3.69
N ALA A 397 -14.43 21.28 3.31
CA ALA A 397 -13.85 21.49 1.98
C ALA A 397 -14.60 20.70 0.90
N ASP A 398 -14.92 19.43 1.16
CA ASP A 398 -15.72 18.55 0.30
C ASP A 398 -17.08 19.20 -0.03
N ALA A 399 -17.73 19.79 0.97
CA ALA A 399 -18.99 20.53 0.81
C ALA A 399 -18.80 21.88 0.09
N ALA A 400 -17.73 22.62 0.42
CA ALA A 400 -17.44 23.94 -0.16
C ALA A 400 -17.09 23.85 -1.65
N ALA A 401 -16.17 22.96 -2.05
CA ALA A 401 -15.77 22.78 -3.45
C ALA A 401 -16.81 22.04 -4.31
N GLY A 402 -17.67 21.23 -3.66
CA GLY A 402 -18.72 20.45 -4.30
C GLY A 402 -18.39 18.98 -4.54
N SER A 403 -17.33 18.45 -3.94
CA SER A 403 -17.04 17.01 -3.89
C SER A 403 -18.24 16.26 -3.30
N SER A 404 -18.81 16.74 -2.17
CA SER A 404 -19.97 16.09 -1.53
C SER A 404 -21.24 16.14 -2.39
N TYR A 405 -21.44 17.24 -3.13
CA TYR A 405 -22.56 17.39 -4.05
C TYR A 405 -22.51 16.34 -5.17
N ILE A 406 -21.34 16.15 -5.77
CA ILE A 406 -21.12 15.16 -6.84
C ILE A 406 -21.38 13.74 -6.35
N MET A 407 -20.87 13.38 -5.16
CA MET A 407 -21.12 12.06 -4.57
C MET A 407 -22.61 11.83 -4.34
N GLY A 408 -23.33 12.83 -3.84
CA GLY A 408 -24.79 12.79 -3.69
C GLY A 408 -25.52 12.59 -5.02
N GLN A 409 -25.13 13.31 -6.09
CA GLN A 409 -25.73 13.11 -7.42
C GLN A 409 -25.39 11.74 -8.03
N ALA A 410 -24.20 11.20 -7.79
CA ALA A 410 -23.78 9.90 -8.33
C ALA A 410 -24.51 8.70 -7.72
N PHE A 411 -24.92 8.81 -6.45
CA PHE A 411 -25.77 7.84 -5.77
C PHE A 411 -27.27 8.19 -5.81
N GLY A 412 -27.68 9.10 -6.70
CA GLY A 412 -29.08 9.38 -6.99
C GLY A 412 -29.86 10.13 -5.91
N CYS A 413 -29.18 10.84 -5.01
CA CYS A 413 -29.85 11.64 -3.97
C CYS A 413 -30.63 12.83 -4.55
N PRO A 414 -31.66 13.32 -3.81
CA PRO A 414 -32.33 14.59 -4.05
C PRO A 414 -31.39 15.76 -4.44
N ALA A 415 -31.92 16.70 -5.23
CA ALA A 415 -31.13 17.82 -5.73
C ALA A 415 -30.52 18.65 -4.59
N GLY A 416 -29.20 18.87 -4.66
CA GLY A 416 -28.44 19.62 -3.65
C GLY A 416 -28.03 18.81 -2.41
N GLN A 417 -28.57 17.60 -2.24
CA GLN A 417 -28.20 16.72 -1.14
C GLN A 417 -26.80 16.14 -1.38
N GLY A 418 -25.89 16.37 -0.44
CA GLY A 418 -24.52 15.86 -0.48
C GLY A 418 -24.35 14.56 0.30
N ILE A 419 -23.35 13.77 -0.09
CA ILE A 419 -22.80 12.64 0.67
C ILE A 419 -21.29 12.89 0.81
N LEU A 420 -20.67 12.55 1.94
CA LEU A 420 -19.22 12.70 2.07
C LEU A 420 -18.45 11.77 1.11
N PRO A 421 -17.32 12.23 0.54
CA PRO A 421 -16.33 11.36 -0.04
C PRO A 421 -15.88 10.26 0.92
N SER A 422 -15.48 9.14 0.33
CA SER A 422 -15.49 7.82 0.95
C SER A 422 -14.36 7.58 1.96
N LEU A 423 -13.29 8.36 1.84
CA LEU A 423 -12.03 8.29 2.58
C LEU A 423 -11.59 9.71 2.95
N PRO A 424 -10.59 9.90 3.83
CA PRO A 424 -9.97 11.22 4.05
C PRO A 424 -9.08 11.64 2.85
N LEU A 425 -9.68 11.73 1.66
CA LEU A 425 -9.05 12.06 0.37
C LEU A 425 -8.40 13.44 0.36
N SER A 426 -9.18 14.47 0.73
CA SER A 426 -8.73 15.87 0.72
C SER A 426 -7.69 16.10 1.81
N ASP A 427 -7.89 15.55 3.01
CA ASP A 427 -6.91 15.57 4.10
C ASP A 427 -5.58 14.93 3.66
N MET A 428 -5.59 13.65 3.28
CA MET A 428 -4.36 12.90 2.97
C MET A 428 -3.64 13.44 1.73
N SER A 429 -4.38 13.79 0.69
CA SER A 429 -3.78 14.31 -0.56
C SER A 429 -3.32 15.75 -0.43
N THR A 430 -3.91 16.56 0.46
CA THR A 430 -3.35 17.89 0.81
C THR A 430 -2.06 17.74 1.61
N GLY A 431 -1.95 16.70 2.45
CA GLY A 431 -0.67 16.33 3.05
C GLY A 431 0.41 15.98 2.01
N LEU A 432 0.06 15.18 1.00
CA LEU A 432 0.94 14.85 -0.11
C LEU A 432 1.31 16.09 -0.97
N LEU A 433 0.37 17.02 -1.18
CA LEU A 433 0.63 18.32 -1.82
C LEU A 433 1.56 19.21 -0.99
N ALA A 434 1.40 19.26 0.33
CA ALA A 434 2.28 20.02 1.20
C ALA A 434 3.70 19.44 1.19
N ALA A 435 3.85 18.11 1.19
CA ALA A 435 5.14 17.45 1.02
C ALA A 435 5.78 17.78 -0.35
N LEU A 436 5.03 17.70 -1.45
CA LEU A 436 5.50 18.09 -2.79
C LEU A 436 5.92 19.56 -2.86
N THR A 437 5.12 20.46 -2.27
CA THR A 437 5.39 21.91 -2.16
C THR A 437 6.69 22.17 -1.40
N ILE A 438 6.91 21.46 -0.28
CA ILE A 438 8.15 21.49 0.50
C ILE A 438 9.33 20.96 -0.32
N MET A 439 9.18 19.86 -1.05
CA MET A 439 10.26 19.29 -1.87
C MET A 439 10.67 20.22 -3.01
N CYS A 440 9.72 20.81 -3.74
CA CYS A 440 10.00 21.82 -4.76
C CYS A 440 10.78 23.00 -4.17
N ALA A 441 10.38 23.49 -2.99
CA ALA A 441 11.09 24.54 -2.27
C ALA A 441 12.48 24.12 -1.76
N VAL A 442 12.67 22.86 -1.32
CA VAL A 442 13.98 22.31 -0.92
C VAL A 442 14.93 22.27 -2.12
N ARG A 443 14.48 21.73 -3.25
CA ARG A 443 15.22 21.70 -4.51
C ARG A 443 15.63 23.11 -4.96
N ASP A 444 14.65 24.02 -5.01
CA ASP A 444 14.88 25.39 -5.47
C ASP A 444 15.80 26.18 -4.54
N ARG A 445 15.64 26.07 -3.21
CA ARG A 445 16.58 26.68 -2.25
C ARG A 445 18.00 26.11 -2.37
N THR A 446 18.13 24.81 -2.59
CA THR A 446 19.43 24.14 -2.75
C THR A 446 20.16 24.65 -4.00
N ALA A 447 19.43 24.92 -5.09
CA ALA A 447 20.00 25.41 -6.35
C ALA A 447 20.15 26.95 -6.43
N LYS A 448 19.24 27.72 -5.82
CA LYS A 448 19.08 29.18 -6.05
C LYS A 448 19.26 30.04 -4.80
N GLY A 449 19.23 29.44 -3.60
CA GLY A 449 19.23 30.18 -2.33
C GLY A 449 17.90 30.90 -2.03
N GLY A 450 17.94 31.86 -1.12
CA GLY A 450 16.77 32.54 -0.57
C GLY A 450 15.92 31.68 0.37
N SER A 451 14.86 32.27 0.91
CA SER A 451 13.82 31.56 1.68
C SER A 451 12.55 31.42 0.84
N TYR A 452 11.71 30.44 1.15
CA TYR A 452 10.48 30.15 0.42
C TYR A 452 9.29 30.08 1.36
N HIS A 453 8.14 30.52 0.86
CA HIS A 453 6.84 30.39 1.51
C HIS A 453 5.93 29.60 0.59
N GLY A 454 5.11 28.70 1.15
CA GLY A 454 4.14 27.94 0.39
C GLY A 454 2.84 27.73 1.14
N HIS A 455 1.83 27.31 0.39
CA HIS A 455 0.48 27.04 0.89
C HIS A 455 -0.03 25.72 0.33
N SER A 456 -0.81 25.00 1.12
CA SER A 456 -1.57 23.84 0.67
C SER A 456 -2.95 23.87 1.32
N ALA A 457 -3.99 23.61 0.54
CA ALA A 457 -5.36 23.82 0.97
C ALA A 457 -6.28 22.68 0.54
N LEU A 458 -7.07 22.17 1.50
CA LEU A 458 -8.07 21.12 1.29
C LEU A 458 -8.99 21.46 0.09
N THR A 459 -9.62 22.63 0.14
CA THR A 459 -10.52 23.12 -0.91
C THR A 459 -9.83 23.28 -2.27
N ALA A 460 -8.50 23.46 -2.32
CA ALA A 460 -7.75 23.55 -3.58
C ALA A 460 -7.51 22.17 -4.19
N TYR A 461 -7.21 21.15 -3.37
CA TYR A 461 -7.18 19.76 -3.83
C TYR A 461 -8.54 19.35 -4.41
N ASP A 462 -9.63 19.60 -3.67
CA ASP A 462 -10.98 19.30 -4.13
C ASP A 462 -11.27 20.00 -5.47
N MET A 463 -11.07 21.32 -5.55
CA MET A 463 -11.24 22.07 -6.81
C MET A 463 -10.42 21.50 -7.97
N ALA A 464 -9.21 20.98 -7.73
CA ALA A 464 -8.38 20.36 -8.76
C ALA A 464 -8.92 18.99 -9.21
N THR A 465 -9.45 18.16 -8.30
CA THR A 465 -10.11 16.90 -8.71
C THR A 465 -11.40 17.14 -9.51
N LEU A 466 -12.00 18.33 -9.39
CA LEU A 466 -13.24 18.74 -10.03
C LEU A 466 -13.03 19.72 -11.21
N ASP A 467 -11.81 19.78 -11.73
CA ASP A 467 -11.42 20.64 -12.84
C ASP A 467 -11.90 20.06 -14.21
N PRO A 468 -12.38 20.91 -15.15
CA PRO A 468 -12.80 20.50 -16.49
C PRO A 468 -11.76 19.73 -17.33
N GLU A 469 -10.46 19.88 -17.07
CA GLU A 469 -9.41 19.09 -17.72
C GLU A 469 -9.16 17.74 -17.03
N VAL A 470 -9.40 17.65 -15.71
CA VAL A 470 -9.31 16.39 -14.96
C VAL A 470 -10.50 15.49 -15.28
N ARG A 471 -11.72 16.05 -15.23
CA ARG A 471 -13.00 15.37 -15.49
C ARG A 471 -13.32 14.23 -14.52
N LEU A 472 -14.58 13.81 -14.55
CA LEU A 472 -15.14 12.72 -13.76
C LEU A 472 -15.31 11.44 -14.61
N TYR A 473 -15.28 10.28 -13.95
CA TYR A 473 -15.66 9.00 -14.58
C TYR A 473 -17.16 9.00 -14.97
N GLN A 474 -17.54 8.15 -15.93
CA GLN A 474 -18.92 7.98 -16.35
C GLN A 474 -19.75 7.17 -15.32
N GLN A 475 -21.08 7.28 -15.40
CA GLN A 475 -21.96 6.56 -14.47
C GLN A 475 -21.85 5.04 -14.63
N GLU A 476 -21.68 4.55 -15.86
CA GLU A 476 -21.46 3.14 -16.18
C GLU A 476 -20.10 2.61 -15.68
N VAL A 477 -19.22 3.49 -15.20
CA VAL A 477 -17.96 3.15 -14.53
C VAL A 477 -18.15 3.14 -13.01
N VAL A 478 -18.89 4.11 -12.45
CA VAL A 478 -19.31 4.11 -11.04
C VAL A 478 -20.12 2.84 -10.72
N GLU A 479 -21.02 2.45 -11.63
CA GLU A 479 -21.82 1.22 -11.51
C GLU A 479 -20.96 -0.03 -11.55
N LYS A 480 -19.90 -0.10 -12.38
CA LYS A 480 -18.95 -1.23 -12.40
C LYS A 480 -18.07 -1.30 -11.15
N ILE A 481 -17.66 -0.15 -10.62
CA ILE A 481 -16.96 -0.08 -9.33
C ILE A 481 -17.86 -0.62 -8.22
N GLN A 482 -19.14 -0.21 -8.22
CA GLN A 482 -20.15 -0.67 -7.26
C GLN A 482 -20.50 -2.16 -7.42
N GLU A 483 -20.60 -2.68 -8.64
CA GLU A 483 -20.84 -4.10 -8.93
C GLU A 483 -19.68 -4.98 -8.45
N LYS A 484 -18.43 -4.58 -8.73
CA LYS A 484 -17.24 -5.33 -8.34
C LYS A 484 -17.05 -5.38 -6.82
N TYR A 485 -17.08 -4.22 -6.17
CA TYR A 485 -16.69 -4.08 -4.76
C TYR A 485 -17.86 -4.04 -3.77
N LYS A 486 -19.10 -3.92 -4.25
CA LYS A 486 -20.34 -4.07 -3.45
C LYS A 486 -20.40 -3.17 -2.21
N PHE A 487 -19.88 -1.95 -2.29
CA PHE A 487 -19.85 -1.01 -1.16
C PHE A 487 -21.24 -0.79 -0.56
N ALA A 488 -21.31 -0.59 0.76
CA ALA A 488 -22.56 -0.25 1.44
C ALA A 488 -23.20 1.03 0.84
N PRO A 489 -24.54 1.16 0.81
CA PRO A 489 -25.19 2.40 0.38
C PRO A 489 -24.94 3.52 1.39
N TRP A 490 -24.84 4.77 0.91
CA TRP A 490 -24.54 5.95 1.75
C TRP A 490 -25.61 7.04 1.64
N SER A 491 -25.55 7.97 2.59
CA SER A 491 -26.53 9.03 2.82
C SER A 491 -25.88 10.23 3.53
N SER A 492 -26.59 11.35 3.65
CA SER A 492 -26.04 12.63 4.16
C SER A 492 -25.67 12.63 5.65
N ASP A 493 -26.23 11.70 6.42
CA ASP A 493 -25.84 11.46 7.80
C ASP A 493 -24.46 10.77 7.92
N ALA A 494 -23.96 10.17 6.83
CA ALA A 494 -22.75 9.35 6.85
C ALA A 494 -21.54 10.15 7.33
N HIS A 495 -20.83 9.55 8.29
CA HIS A 495 -19.60 10.07 8.86
C HIS A 495 -18.40 9.33 8.25
N VAL A 496 -17.24 9.99 8.14
CA VAL A 496 -16.06 9.44 7.44
C VAL A 496 -15.63 8.07 8.01
N ALA A 497 -15.68 7.88 9.32
CA ALA A 497 -15.20 6.65 9.96
C ALA A 497 -15.97 5.36 9.53
N PRO A 498 -17.31 5.28 9.53
CA PRO A 498 -18.03 4.15 8.94
C PRO A 498 -17.71 3.93 7.46
N LEU A 499 -17.81 4.97 6.62
CA LEU A 499 -17.52 4.89 5.17
C LEU A 499 -16.18 4.19 4.92
N TYR A 500 -15.17 4.67 5.63
CA TYR A 500 -13.81 4.17 5.63
C TYR A 500 -13.71 2.69 6.05
N TYR A 501 -14.34 2.27 7.16
CA TYR A 501 -14.30 0.87 7.59
C TYR A 501 -15.12 -0.07 6.70
N GLU A 502 -16.20 0.38 6.06
CA GLU A 502 -16.93 -0.44 5.08
C GLU A 502 -16.11 -0.65 3.80
N ILE A 503 -15.35 0.36 3.35
CA ILE A 503 -14.42 0.24 2.21
C ILE A 503 -13.30 -0.76 2.51
N LEU A 504 -12.74 -0.74 3.72
CA LEU A 504 -11.72 -1.71 4.11
C LEU A 504 -12.25 -3.16 4.14
N ARG A 505 -13.56 -3.38 4.36
CA ARG A 505 -14.19 -4.70 4.20
C ARG A 505 -14.45 -5.04 2.73
N ALA A 506 -14.91 -4.07 1.93
CA ALA A 506 -15.13 -4.23 0.49
C ALA A 506 -13.82 -4.43 -0.32
N TRP A 507 -12.67 -4.13 0.27
CA TRP A 507 -11.33 -4.45 -0.28
C TRP A 507 -10.70 -5.72 0.32
N ALA A 508 -11.33 -6.36 1.31
CA ALA A 508 -10.81 -7.60 1.87
C ALA A 508 -10.99 -8.74 0.86
N LEU A 509 -9.90 -9.39 0.48
CA LEU A 509 -9.91 -10.48 -0.50
C LEU A 509 -10.71 -11.67 0.05
N GLU A 510 -11.75 -12.08 -0.68
CA GLU A 510 -12.45 -13.34 -0.42
C GLU A 510 -11.61 -14.51 -1.01
N ASP A 511 -11.90 -15.77 -0.66
CA ASP A 511 -11.15 -16.91 -1.25
C ASP A 511 -11.36 -16.97 -2.78
N ASP A 512 -12.50 -16.49 -3.28
CA ASP A 512 -12.80 -16.38 -4.72
C ASP A 512 -11.93 -15.35 -5.46
N ASP A 513 -11.32 -14.36 -4.77
CA ASP A 513 -10.36 -13.43 -5.37
C ASP A 513 -8.96 -14.05 -5.58
N ARG A 514 -8.68 -15.21 -4.97
CA ARG A 514 -7.39 -15.90 -5.17
C ARG A 514 -7.31 -16.43 -6.61
N PRO A 515 -6.17 -16.30 -7.32
CA PRO A 515 -6.04 -16.77 -8.70
C PRO A 515 -6.46 -18.24 -8.86
N ARG A 516 -7.19 -18.53 -9.93
CA ARG A 516 -7.60 -19.88 -10.34
C ARG A 516 -7.54 -20.02 -11.86
N TYR A 517 -7.02 -21.14 -12.33
CA TYR A 517 -6.99 -21.54 -13.72
C TYR A 517 -8.35 -22.04 -14.20
N SER A 518 -8.67 -21.74 -15.46
CA SER A 518 -9.84 -22.28 -16.16
C SER A 518 -9.76 -23.80 -16.34
N ALA A 519 -10.90 -24.43 -16.64
CA ALA A 519 -10.96 -25.86 -16.93
C ALA A 519 -10.05 -26.28 -18.10
N THR A 520 -9.87 -25.41 -19.10
CA THR A 520 -8.94 -25.64 -20.23
C THR A 520 -7.48 -25.59 -19.77
N GLN A 521 -7.08 -24.54 -19.05
CA GLN A 521 -5.72 -24.44 -18.48
C GLN A 521 -5.38 -25.62 -17.56
N LEU A 522 -6.36 -26.16 -16.81
CA LEU A 522 -6.19 -27.38 -16.02
C LEU A 522 -5.99 -28.64 -16.90
N GLN A 523 -6.70 -28.77 -18.02
CA GLN A 523 -6.50 -29.86 -18.98
C GLN A 523 -5.12 -29.78 -19.65
N ASP A 524 -4.70 -28.59 -20.08
CA ASP A 524 -3.37 -28.34 -20.64
C ASP A 524 -2.27 -28.65 -19.62
N TYR A 525 -2.48 -28.30 -18.35
CA TYR A 525 -1.60 -28.69 -17.26
C TYR A 525 -1.56 -30.21 -17.02
N PHE A 526 -2.70 -30.91 -17.04
CA PHE A 526 -2.74 -32.36 -16.93
C PHE A 526 -1.99 -33.06 -18.08
N ALA A 527 -2.06 -32.49 -19.29
CA ALA A 527 -1.26 -32.94 -20.43
C ALA A 527 0.24 -32.61 -20.24
N ARG A 528 0.59 -31.43 -19.71
CA ARG A 528 1.96 -31.02 -19.37
C ARG A 528 2.66 -32.00 -18.43
N ILE A 529 1.94 -32.53 -17.44
CA ILE A 529 2.43 -33.52 -16.46
C ILE A 529 2.11 -34.99 -16.83
N ARG A 530 1.56 -35.22 -18.03
CA ARG A 530 1.18 -36.55 -18.56
C ARG A 530 0.31 -37.37 -17.59
N LEU A 531 -0.63 -36.71 -16.89
CA LEU A 531 -1.44 -37.32 -15.83
C LEU A 531 -2.24 -38.52 -16.35
N PRO A 532 -2.06 -39.75 -15.83
CA PRO A 532 -2.71 -40.94 -16.37
C PRO A 532 -4.24 -40.89 -16.33
N GLN A 533 -4.88 -41.37 -17.39
CA GLN A 533 -6.34 -41.38 -17.63
C GLN A 533 -7.18 -41.76 -16.39
N LYS A 534 -6.77 -42.80 -15.63
CA LYS A 534 -7.46 -43.24 -14.40
C LYS A 534 -7.61 -42.17 -13.30
N TYR A 535 -6.84 -41.08 -13.36
CA TYR A 535 -6.96 -39.92 -12.47
C TYR A 535 -7.84 -38.82 -13.09
N LEU A 536 -7.89 -38.71 -14.42
CA LEU A 536 -8.83 -37.85 -15.14
C LEU A 536 -10.30 -38.30 -15.00
N GLU A 537 -10.50 -39.54 -14.53
CA GLU A 537 -11.78 -40.14 -14.17
C GLU A 537 -12.12 -39.96 -12.66
N SER A 538 -11.36 -39.15 -11.92
CA SER A 538 -11.59 -38.91 -10.48
C SER A 538 -12.90 -38.15 -10.21
N PRO A 539 -13.73 -38.58 -9.24
CA PRO A 539 -14.96 -37.87 -8.84
C PRO A 539 -14.76 -36.39 -8.52
N LEU A 540 -13.56 -36.03 -8.04
CA LEU A 540 -13.14 -34.65 -7.73
C LEU A 540 -13.27 -33.70 -8.92
N LEU A 541 -13.07 -34.18 -10.14
CA LEU A 541 -13.15 -33.37 -11.36
C LEU A 541 -14.60 -33.07 -11.77
N SER A 542 -15.56 -33.86 -11.27
CA SER A 542 -17.00 -33.58 -11.39
C SER A 542 -17.61 -32.87 -10.17
N ASP A 543 -17.05 -33.09 -8.98
CA ASP A 543 -17.48 -32.49 -7.72
C ASP A 543 -16.26 -32.04 -6.89
N LYS A 544 -16.00 -30.72 -6.91
CA LYS A 544 -14.86 -30.12 -6.21
C LYS A 544 -14.93 -30.25 -4.68
N SER A 545 -16.10 -30.54 -4.08
CA SER A 545 -16.20 -30.73 -2.63
C SER A 545 -15.40 -31.95 -2.14
N GLN A 546 -15.18 -32.93 -3.03
CA GLN A 546 -14.35 -34.10 -2.79
C GLN A 546 -12.85 -33.77 -2.62
N ALA A 547 -12.41 -32.56 -2.97
CA ALA A 547 -11.02 -32.13 -2.76
C ALA A 547 -10.63 -32.02 -1.28
N ALA A 548 -11.60 -31.88 -0.36
CA ALA A 548 -11.33 -31.80 1.08
C ALA A 548 -11.27 -33.18 1.78
N THR A 549 -11.50 -34.30 1.08
CA THR A 549 -11.59 -35.64 1.69
C THR A 549 -10.32 -36.48 1.49
N LYS A 550 -10.01 -37.36 2.46
CA LYS A 550 -8.93 -38.35 2.30
C LYS A 550 -9.28 -39.49 1.35
N GLU A 551 -10.56 -39.67 1.02
CA GLU A 551 -11.03 -40.75 0.12
C GLU A 551 -10.78 -40.42 -1.35
N HIS A 552 -10.90 -39.14 -1.75
CA HIS A 552 -10.81 -38.72 -3.16
C HIS A 552 -9.80 -37.60 -3.38
N GLY A 553 -9.78 -36.59 -2.51
CA GLY A 553 -8.83 -35.48 -2.56
C GLY A 553 -7.39 -35.93 -2.39
N LEU A 554 -7.07 -36.67 -1.31
CA LEU A 554 -5.69 -37.08 -1.02
C LEU A 554 -5.08 -37.98 -2.12
N PRO A 555 -5.73 -39.05 -2.63
CA PRO A 555 -5.17 -39.88 -3.70
C PRO A 555 -5.00 -39.13 -5.04
N PHE A 556 -5.79 -38.09 -5.28
CA PHE A 556 -5.63 -37.23 -6.46
C PHE A 556 -4.48 -36.24 -6.28
N LEU A 557 -4.35 -35.60 -5.11
CA LEU A 557 -3.20 -34.75 -4.78
C LEU A 557 -1.89 -35.55 -4.76
N GLU A 558 -1.89 -36.78 -4.26
CA GLU A 558 -0.77 -37.71 -4.35
C GLU A 558 -0.30 -37.88 -5.80
N ALA A 559 -1.25 -38.08 -6.73
CA ALA A 559 -0.94 -38.19 -8.14
C ALA A 559 -0.43 -36.87 -8.71
N LEU A 560 -1.12 -35.75 -8.46
CA LEU A 560 -0.70 -34.42 -8.94
C LEU A 560 0.70 -34.06 -8.45
N THR A 561 1.03 -34.32 -7.19
CA THR A 561 2.36 -34.07 -6.62
C THR A 561 3.41 -34.89 -7.38
N ARG A 562 3.19 -36.20 -7.49
CA ARG A 562 4.13 -37.13 -8.14
C ARG A 562 4.31 -36.85 -9.63
N PHE A 563 3.25 -36.49 -10.37
CA PHE A 563 3.35 -36.19 -11.80
C PHE A 563 3.85 -34.77 -12.07
N HIS A 564 3.49 -33.78 -11.25
CA HIS A 564 4.10 -32.46 -11.31
C HIS A 564 5.60 -32.56 -11.10
N THR A 565 6.05 -33.14 -9.99
CA THR A 565 7.46 -33.11 -9.59
C THR A 565 8.35 -34.04 -10.46
N CYS A 566 7.78 -35.00 -11.21
CA CYS A 566 8.49 -35.70 -12.30
C CYS A 566 8.69 -34.85 -13.56
N GLU A 567 7.67 -34.12 -14.00
CA GLU A 567 7.64 -33.47 -15.32
C GLU A 567 7.99 -31.97 -15.26
N VAL A 568 7.84 -31.40 -14.07
CA VAL A 568 8.17 -30.10 -13.48
C VAL A 568 9.65 -29.84 -13.20
N PRO A 569 10.50 -29.27 -14.08
CA PRO A 569 11.88 -28.99 -13.67
C PRO A 569 11.88 -28.00 -12.51
N PHE A 570 12.72 -28.26 -11.51
CA PHE A 570 13.25 -27.18 -10.69
C PHE A 570 14.42 -26.57 -11.50
N GLU A 571 14.39 -25.26 -11.72
CA GLU A 571 15.41 -24.54 -12.48
C GLU A 571 15.54 -23.08 -12.02
N ASN A 572 16.60 -22.41 -12.45
CA ASN A 572 16.90 -21.02 -12.13
C ASN A 572 17.37 -20.20 -13.35
N LEU A 573 17.16 -20.70 -14.57
CA LEU A 573 17.76 -20.17 -15.80
C LEU A 573 17.33 -18.72 -16.08
N GLU A 574 16.14 -18.32 -15.64
CA GLU A 574 15.66 -16.92 -15.70
C GLU A 574 16.64 -15.92 -15.07
N LEU A 575 17.33 -16.29 -13.98
CA LEU A 575 18.31 -15.41 -13.32
C LEU A 575 19.62 -15.29 -14.12
N HIS A 576 19.91 -16.26 -14.98
CA HIS A 576 21.16 -16.37 -15.72
C HIS A 576 21.04 -15.82 -17.16
N TYR A 577 20.03 -16.29 -17.90
CA TYR A 577 19.86 -16.10 -19.35
C TYR A 577 18.86 -14.99 -19.73
N SER A 578 17.95 -14.61 -18.83
CA SER A 578 16.96 -13.54 -19.10
C SER A 578 17.62 -12.16 -19.05
N ALA A 579 17.41 -11.32 -20.05
CA ALA A 579 17.93 -9.95 -20.08
C ALA A 579 17.43 -9.08 -18.91
N HIS A 580 16.26 -9.41 -18.36
CA HIS A 580 15.64 -8.68 -17.25
C HIS A 580 15.83 -9.32 -15.87
N LYS A 581 16.35 -10.56 -15.82
CA LYS A 581 16.67 -11.33 -14.58
C LYS A 581 15.58 -11.29 -13.49
N THR A 582 14.32 -11.19 -13.91
CA THR A 582 13.16 -10.97 -13.03
C THR A 582 12.35 -12.25 -12.91
N ILE A 583 12.07 -12.70 -11.68
CA ILE A 583 11.14 -13.80 -11.41
C ILE A 583 9.74 -13.21 -11.25
N THR A 584 8.75 -13.82 -11.89
CA THR A 584 7.33 -13.46 -11.77
C THR A 584 6.57 -14.53 -11.00
N LEU A 585 5.65 -14.10 -10.14
CA LEU A 585 4.72 -14.97 -9.40
C LEU A 585 3.26 -14.80 -9.90
N ASN A 586 3.07 -14.12 -11.04
CA ASN A 586 1.77 -13.98 -11.68
C ASN A 586 1.29 -15.34 -12.23
N ALA A 587 0.03 -15.69 -11.99
CA ALA A 587 -0.54 -16.98 -12.40
C ALA A 587 -0.51 -17.20 -13.93
N ASP A 588 -0.79 -16.19 -14.74
CA ASP A 588 -0.82 -16.33 -16.21
C ASP A 588 0.61 -16.42 -16.80
N ASP A 589 1.58 -15.72 -16.20
CA ASP A 589 3.00 -15.87 -16.55
C ASP A 589 3.50 -17.27 -16.18
N LEU A 590 3.22 -17.72 -14.95
CA LEU A 590 3.62 -19.05 -14.46
C LEU A 590 2.97 -20.16 -15.29
N TYR A 591 1.70 -20.02 -15.67
CA TYR A 591 1.04 -20.91 -16.61
C TYR A 591 1.75 -20.92 -17.98
N THR A 592 2.04 -19.75 -18.53
CA THR A 592 2.74 -19.62 -19.82
C THR A 592 4.14 -20.24 -19.75
N LYS A 593 4.87 -20.08 -18.64
CA LYS A 593 6.21 -20.65 -18.43
C LYS A 593 6.16 -22.17 -18.26
N ILE A 594 5.40 -22.66 -17.29
CA ILE A 594 5.40 -24.07 -16.88
C ILE A 594 4.61 -24.96 -17.86
N VAL A 595 3.45 -24.50 -18.33
CA VAL A 595 2.57 -25.28 -19.21
C VAL A 595 2.92 -25.06 -20.68
N THR A 596 2.83 -23.82 -21.17
CA THR A 596 2.94 -23.53 -22.60
C THR A 596 4.38 -23.63 -23.12
N ARG A 597 5.34 -22.97 -22.46
CA ARG A 597 6.78 -23.04 -22.79
C ARG A 597 7.47 -24.29 -22.24
N ARG A 598 6.76 -25.12 -21.47
CA ARG A 598 7.24 -26.35 -20.80
C ARG A 598 8.45 -26.18 -19.85
N ARG A 599 8.80 -24.95 -19.48
CA ARG A 599 9.92 -24.64 -18.58
C ARG A 599 9.63 -25.06 -17.13
N GLY A 600 10.58 -24.85 -16.23
CA GLY A 600 10.41 -25.07 -14.80
C GLY A 600 10.40 -23.77 -13.99
N GLY A 601 10.82 -23.85 -12.74
CA GLY A 601 11.05 -22.68 -11.89
C GLY A 601 11.67 -23.01 -10.53
N ARG A 602 11.95 -21.98 -9.72
CA ARG A 602 12.41 -22.13 -8.33
C ARG A 602 11.24 -22.47 -7.39
N CYS A 603 11.53 -22.56 -6.09
CA CYS A 603 10.59 -22.92 -5.05
C CYS A 603 9.32 -22.05 -5.04
N MET A 604 9.46 -20.72 -5.19
CA MET A 604 8.32 -19.80 -5.24
C MET A 604 7.48 -19.99 -6.49
N GLU A 605 8.10 -20.11 -7.67
CA GLU A 605 7.39 -20.29 -8.95
C GLU A 605 6.58 -21.59 -8.96
N ASN A 606 7.23 -22.73 -8.68
CA ASN A 606 6.57 -24.04 -8.71
C ASN A 606 5.50 -24.18 -7.62
N ASN A 607 5.75 -23.77 -6.37
CA ASN A 607 4.72 -23.87 -5.32
C ASN A 607 3.60 -22.82 -5.46
N THR A 608 3.84 -21.63 -6.04
CA THR A 608 2.76 -20.67 -6.39
C THR A 608 1.88 -21.22 -7.51
N PHE A 609 2.49 -21.72 -8.58
CA PHE A 609 1.78 -22.34 -9.69
C PHE A 609 0.95 -23.55 -9.21
N PHE A 610 1.55 -24.44 -8.42
CA PHE A 610 0.88 -25.63 -7.92
C PHE A 610 -0.25 -25.30 -6.92
N ALA A 611 -0.05 -24.31 -6.03
CA ALA A 611 -1.13 -23.82 -5.16
C ALA A 611 -2.31 -23.25 -5.97
N THR A 612 -2.03 -22.57 -7.07
CA THR A 612 -3.04 -22.03 -8.00
C THR A 612 -3.81 -23.18 -8.66
N VAL A 613 -3.13 -24.21 -9.18
CA VAL A 613 -3.77 -25.45 -9.68
C VAL A 613 -4.69 -26.07 -8.62
N LEU A 614 -4.21 -26.23 -7.39
CA LEU A 614 -4.97 -26.88 -6.32
C LEU A 614 -6.20 -26.05 -5.89
N ARG A 615 -6.10 -24.72 -5.75
CA ARG A 615 -7.26 -23.84 -5.52
C ARG A 615 -8.28 -23.92 -6.66
N SER A 616 -7.80 -24.03 -7.91
CA SER A 616 -8.66 -24.20 -9.09
C SER A 616 -9.47 -25.49 -9.04
N LEU A 617 -8.93 -26.53 -8.41
CA LEU A 617 -9.54 -27.84 -8.22
C LEU A 617 -10.40 -27.96 -6.95
N GLY A 618 -10.45 -26.92 -6.10
CA GLY A 618 -11.26 -26.87 -4.89
C GLY A 618 -10.56 -27.32 -3.61
N PHE A 619 -9.25 -27.60 -3.64
CA PHE A 619 -8.49 -27.86 -2.42
C PHE A 619 -8.35 -26.57 -1.59
N GLU A 620 -8.43 -26.70 -0.27
CA GLU A 620 -8.06 -25.62 0.65
C GLU A 620 -6.53 -25.56 0.77
N VAL A 621 -5.92 -24.49 0.27
CA VAL A 621 -4.46 -24.35 0.17
C VAL A 621 -3.96 -23.09 0.88
N ARG A 622 -3.07 -23.30 1.86
CA ARG A 622 -2.29 -22.26 2.53
C ARG A 622 -0.87 -22.23 1.97
N ASN A 623 -0.40 -21.07 1.52
CA ASN A 623 1.01 -20.89 1.18
C ASN A 623 1.79 -20.59 2.48
N CYS A 624 2.95 -21.22 2.71
CA CYS A 624 3.74 -21.03 3.93
C CYS A 624 5.22 -20.74 3.64
N GLY A 625 5.80 -19.83 4.43
CA GLY A 625 7.22 -19.54 4.42
C GLY A 625 8.07 -20.64 5.09
N GLY A 626 9.20 -20.95 4.47
CA GLY A 626 10.19 -21.91 4.95
C GLY A 626 11.62 -21.34 4.94
N ARG A 627 12.49 -22.00 5.71
CA ARG A 627 13.93 -21.72 5.82
C ARG A 627 14.69 -22.98 5.45
N VAL A 628 15.52 -22.92 4.42
CA VAL A 628 16.42 -24.01 4.05
C VAL A 628 17.47 -24.18 5.15
N SER A 629 17.80 -25.44 5.46
CA SER A 629 18.87 -25.81 6.38
C SER A 629 20.25 -25.58 5.76
N ARG A 630 21.20 -25.05 6.54
CA ARG A 630 22.60 -24.90 6.10
C ARG A 630 23.31 -26.24 5.91
N ALA A 631 22.74 -27.35 6.39
CA ALA A 631 23.18 -28.70 6.00
C ALA A 631 22.96 -28.99 4.50
N MET A 632 22.00 -28.32 3.86
CA MET A 632 21.71 -28.41 2.42
C MET A 632 22.52 -27.41 1.57
N SER A 633 23.27 -26.49 2.19
CA SER A 633 24.04 -25.49 1.44
C SER A 633 25.02 -26.18 0.46
N PRO A 634 25.14 -25.71 -0.81
CA PRO A 634 26.06 -26.30 -1.78
C PRO A 634 27.53 -26.13 -1.37
N TYR A 635 27.85 -25.11 -0.55
CA TYR A 635 29.20 -24.81 -0.09
C TYR A 635 29.66 -25.75 1.04
N PRO A 636 30.75 -26.53 0.87
CA PRO A 636 31.22 -27.48 1.88
C PRO A 636 31.53 -26.85 3.25
N ASP A 637 32.02 -25.62 3.28
CA ASP A 637 32.36 -24.93 4.53
C ASP A 637 31.15 -24.42 5.31
N VAL A 638 30.05 -24.12 4.64
CA VAL A 638 28.78 -23.84 5.32
C VAL A 638 28.25 -25.12 5.97
N ARG A 639 28.28 -26.25 5.26
CA ARG A 639 27.92 -27.56 5.84
C ARG A 639 28.83 -27.96 7.00
N ARG A 640 30.16 -27.75 6.89
CA ARG A 640 31.12 -28.08 7.97
C ARG A 640 30.89 -27.26 9.24
N ASN A 641 30.63 -25.96 9.11
CA ASN A 641 30.65 -25.05 10.26
C ASN A 641 29.25 -24.68 10.80
N GLN A 642 28.17 -24.87 10.01
CA GLN A 642 26.86 -24.29 10.31
C GLN A 642 25.67 -25.24 10.10
N ALA A 643 25.86 -26.54 9.82
CA ALA A 643 24.77 -27.49 9.52
C ALA A 643 23.71 -27.69 10.63
N ALA A 644 23.92 -27.16 11.84
CA ALA A 644 22.91 -27.12 12.91
C ALA A 644 21.95 -25.91 12.81
N THR A 645 22.10 -25.06 11.79
CA THR A 645 21.33 -23.82 11.58
C THR A 645 20.64 -23.78 10.22
N TYR A 646 19.73 -22.84 10.06
CA TYR A 646 18.94 -22.53 8.87
C TYR A 646 19.24 -21.11 8.39
N ASP A 647 18.82 -20.79 7.17
CA ASP A 647 18.94 -19.46 6.59
C ASP A 647 17.72 -18.55 6.91
N GLY A 648 17.62 -17.43 6.20
CA GLY A 648 16.44 -16.56 6.21
C GLY A 648 15.18 -17.27 5.71
N TRP A 649 14.05 -16.55 5.64
CA TRP A 649 12.90 -17.02 4.87
C TRP A 649 13.31 -17.01 3.38
N ASN A 650 13.56 -18.19 2.82
CA ASN A 650 14.09 -18.38 1.47
C ASN A 650 13.45 -19.56 0.73
N HIS A 651 12.48 -20.23 1.35
CA HIS A 651 11.72 -21.32 0.75
C HIS A 651 10.21 -21.03 0.80
N MET A 652 9.48 -21.55 -0.18
CA MET A 652 8.02 -21.54 -0.24
C MET A 652 7.53 -22.97 -0.28
N LEU A 653 6.49 -23.30 0.48
CA LEU A 653 5.78 -24.58 0.44
C LEU A 653 4.28 -24.37 0.62
N ASN A 654 3.50 -25.44 0.45
CA ASN A 654 2.06 -25.43 0.60
C ASN A 654 1.62 -26.35 1.75
N LEU A 655 0.55 -25.95 2.44
CA LEU A 655 -0.23 -26.84 3.30
C LEU A 655 -1.62 -27.03 2.68
N VAL A 656 -2.11 -28.27 2.65
CA VAL A 656 -3.44 -28.62 2.15
C VAL A 656 -4.23 -29.34 3.25
N ARG A 657 -5.52 -29.01 3.43
CA ARG A 657 -6.35 -29.61 4.49
C ARG A 657 -7.22 -30.76 3.97
N PHE A 658 -7.19 -31.88 4.69
CA PHE A 658 -8.01 -33.07 4.43
C PHE A 658 -8.68 -33.58 5.70
N ASP A 659 -10.00 -33.69 5.71
CA ASP A 659 -10.81 -34.12 6.85
C ASP A 659 -10.41 -33.45 8.19
N GLY A 660 -10.08 -32.15 8.11
CA GLY A 660 -9.64 -31.32 9.24
C GLY A 660 -8.14 -31.32 9.54
N GLU A 661 -7.35 -32.27 9.01
CA GLU A 661 -5.90 -32.35 9.22
C GLU A 661 -5.12 -31.64 8.11
N TRP A 662 -4.04 -30.94 8.45
CA TRP A 662 -3.12 -30.34 7.47
C TRP A 662 -2.08 -31.35 6.99
N PHE A 663 -1.74 -31.29 5.71
CA PHE A 663 -0.68 -32.05 5.05
C PHE A 663 0.32 -31.07 4.43
N VAL A 664 1.63 -31.34 4.60
CA VAL A 664 2.69 -30.60 3.90
C VAL A 664 2.82 -31.09 2.46
N VAL A 665 2.91 -30.13 1.54
CA VAL A 665 2.93 -30.34 0.09
C VAL A 665 3.95 -29.38 -0.50
N ASP A 666 4.98 -29.91 -1.15
CA ASP A 666 6.09 -29.10 -1.62
C ASP A 666 6.69 -29.72 -2.88
N VAL A 667 6.41 -29.09 -4.03
CA VAL A 667 6.98 -29.45 -5.34
C VAL A 667 8.21 -28.61 -5.68
N GLY A 668 8.65 -27.74 -4.77
CA GLY A 668 9.65 -26.69 -5.01
C GLY A 668 10.98 -26.88 -4.29
N MET A 669 11.22 -28.00 -3.58
CA MET A 669 12.47 -28.30 -2.84
C MET A 669 13.39 -29.28 -3.60
N GLY A 670 13.16 -29.51 -4.90
CA GLY A 670 14.01 -30.39 -5.69
C GLY A 670 14.02 -31.84 -5.16
N ALA A 671 15.08 -32.59 -5.44
CA ALA A 671 15.25 -33.98 -4.99
C ALA A 671 15.16 -34.16 -3.46
N MET A 672 15.39 -33.10 -2.70
CA MET A 672 15.54 -33.14 -1.24
C MET A 672 14.20 -33.02 -0.49
N GLY A 673 13.14 -32.60 -1.18
CA GLY A 673 11.82 -32.37 -0.59
C GLY A 673 10.94 -33.61 -0.41
N PRO A 674 9.69 -33.41 0.05
CA PRO A 674 8.62 -34.37 -0.05
C PRO A 674 8.38 -34.80 -1.51
N ASN A 675 8.24 -36.09 -1.75
CA ASN A 675 7.79 -36.63 -3.05
C ASN A 675 6.28 -36.96 -3.05
N MET A 676 5.62 -36.80 -1.90
CA MET A 676 4.19 -37.03 -1.65
C MET A 676 3.70 -36.01 -0.60
N PRO A 677 2.39 -35.73 -0.52
CA PRO A 677 1.79 -35.10 0.65
C PRO A 677 2.04 -35.92 1.92
N TYR A 678 2.38 -35.28 3.03
CA TYR A 678 2.56 -35.94 4.34
C TYR A 678 1.78 -35.24 5.44
N PRO A 679 1.15 -35.96 6.39
CA PRO A 679 0.38 -35.34 7.47
C PRO A 679 1.28 -34.53 8.41
N LEU A 680 0.78 -33.37 8.84
CA LEU A 680 1.49 -32.43 9.72
C LEU A 680 1.37 -32.88 11.19
N GLN A 681 1.96 -34.03 11.51
CA GLN A 681 1.92 -34.67 12.82
C GLN A 681 3.31 -34.69 13.46
N ASP A 682 3.40 -34.40 14.77
CA ASP A 682 4.68 -34.31 15.48
C ASP A 682 5.30 -35.70 15.71
N GLY A 683 6.51 -35.92 15.20
CA GLY A 683 7.18 -37.22 15.22
C GLY A 683 6.74 -38.17 14.11
N PHE A 684 6.01 -37.70 13.09
CA PHE A 684 5.67 -38.52 11.93
C PHE A 684 6.93 -38.94 11.17
N GLU A 685 7.17 -40.25 11.06
CA GLU A 685 8.25 -40.83 10.26
C GLU A 685 7.70 -41.80 9.21
N THR A 686 8.27 -41.79 8.00
CA THR A 686 7.94 -42.76 6.95
C THR A 686 9.11 -42.99 5.99
N ILE A 687 9.02 -44.05 5.17
CA ILE A 687 9.88 -44.22 4.00
C ILE A 687 9.33 -43.32 2.89
N SER A 688 10.10 -42.30 2.49
CA SER A 688 9.73 -41.40 1.40
C SER A 688 10.05 -42.03 0.05
N ILE A 689 11.28 -42.53 -0.07
CA ILE A 689 11.88 -43.15 -1.25
C ILE A 689 12.84 -44.18 -0.69
N ALA A 690 12.62 -45.49 -0.86
CA ALA A 690 13.53 -46.48 -0.24
C ALA A 690 14.98 -46.33 -0.78
N PRO A 691 16.02 -46.28 0.08
CA PRO A 691 16.00 -46.46 1.54
C PRO A 691 15.76 -45.18 2.38
N ARG A 692 15.74 -43.98 1.78
CA ARG A 692 15.51 -42.69 2.44
C ARG A 692 14.22 -42.66 3.28
N ARG A 693 14.39 -42.52 4.60
CA ARG A 693 13.34 -42.15 5.56
C ARG A 693 13.26 -40.64 5.71
N ILE A 694 12.09 -40.12 6.03
CA ILE A 694 11.86 -38.71 6.38
C ILE A 694 11.14 -38.61 7.73
N ARG A 695 11.29 -37.47 8.40
CA ARG A 695 10.59 -37.13 9.64
C ARG A 695 10.05 -35.71 9.56
N ILE A 696 8.81 -35.54 10.04
CA ILE A 696 8.19 -34.26 10.37
C ILE A 696 8.11 -34.16 11.89
N GLN A 697 8.63 -33.09 12.48
CA GLN A 697 8.58 -32.86 13.93
C GLN A 697 8.56 -31.38 14.30
N ARG A 698 8.01 -31.05 15.48
CA ARG A 698 7.81 -29.68 15.96
C ARG A 698 8.79 -29.34 17.08
N ARG A 699 9.90 -28.69 16.70
CA ARG A 699 11.02 -28.35 17.60
C ARG A 699 11.42 -26.87 17.48
N ALA A 700 12.08 -26.34 18.50
CA ALA A 700 12.80 -25.08 18.35
C ALA A 700 14.04 -25.30 17.47
N ILE A 701 14.49 -24.24 16.78
CA ILE A 701 15.75 -24.23 16.04
C ILE A 701 16.85 -23.58 16.89
N ALA A 702 18.12 -23.76 16.53
CA ALA A 702 19.28 -23.31 17.32
C ALA A 702 19.34 -21.77 17.48
N GLU A 703 18.68 -21.05 16.58
CA GLU A 703 18.64 -19.60 16.47
C GLU A 703 17.43 -18.98 17.20
N SER A 704 16.53 -19.79 17.76
CA SER A 704 15.40 -19.33 18.56
C SER A 704 15.87 -18.84 19.93
N TYR A 705 16.18 -17.54 20.06
CA TYR A 705 16.39 -16.89 21.36
C TYR A 705 15.10 -16.90 22.20
N GLY A 706 15.20 -17.25 23.48
CA GLY A 706 14.09 -17.25 24.44
C GLY A 706 14.00 -18.53 25.26
N ASP A 707 12.79 -18.88 25.70
CA ASP A 707 12.47 -20.11 26.45
C ASP A 707 12.28 -21.35 25.56
N HIS A 708 12.56 -21.23 24.26
CA HIS A 708 12.32 -22.25 23.23
C HIS A 708 10.86 -22.74 23.08
N SER A 709 9.88 -21.98 23.60
CA SER A 709 8.43 -22.24 23.38
C SER A 709 8.03 -22.13 21.89
N ASN A 710 8.66 -21.20 21.17
CA ASN A 710 8.49 -20.99 19.73
C ASN A 710 9.14 -22.13 18.92
N LYS A 711 8.35 -23.20 18.71
CA LYS A 711 8.70 -24.36 17.89
C LYS A 711 8.19 -24.22 16.45
N LEU A 712 9.07 -24.49 15.48
CA LEU A 712 8.75 -24.61 14.06
C LEU A 712 8.56 -26.09 13.66
N TRP A 713 7.87 -26.33 12.55
CA TRP A 713 7.87 -27.63 11.90
C TRP A 713 9.19 -27.83 11.16
N CYS A 714 9.85 -28.97 11.37
CA CYS A 714 11.12 -29.33 10.76
C CYS A 714 10.96 -30.60 9.93
N TYR A 715 11.45 -30.55 8.69
CA TYR A 715 11.56 -31.70 7.79
C TYR A 715 13.01 -32.20 7.82
N ASP A 716 13.23 -33.38 8.41
CA ASP A 716 14.52 -34.08 8.40
C ASP A 716 14.47 -35.27 7.42
N ALA A 717 15.59 -35.58 6.75
CA ALA A 717 15.75 -36.81 5.98
C ALA A 717 16.92 -37.66 6.49
N CYS A 718 16.76 -38.98 6.45
CA CYS A 718 17.82 -39.95 6.69
C CYS A 718 18.00 -40.80 5.43
N TYR A 719 19.11 -40.60 4.71
CA TYR A 719 19.39 -41.25 3.43
C TYR A 719 19.85 -42.70 3.60
N ASN A 720 20.68 -42.95 4.63
CA ASN A 720 21.26 -44.26 4.94
C ASN A 720 20.83 -44.69 6.35
N PRO A 721 19.58 -45.18 6.55
CA PRO A 721 19.14 -45.68 7.84
C PRO A 721 19.90 -46.96 8.22
N LEU A 722 20.27 -47.09 9.50
CA LEU A 722 20.89 -48.29 10.04
C LEU A 722 19.82 -49.23 10.60
N GLU A 723 19.88 -50.52 10.25
CA GLU A 723 18.90 -51.51 10.72
C GLU A 723 18.94 -51.76 12.24
N ASN A 724 20.11 -51.55 12.87
CA ASN A 724 20.37 -51.90 14.27
C ASN A 724 21.14 -50.80 15.04
N GLY A 725 20.92 -49.51 14.73
CA GLY A 725 21.65 -48.41 15.38
C GLY A 725 21.06 -47.02 15.13
N GLU A 726 21.69 -45.98 15.67
CA GLU A 726 21.26 -44.59 15.49
C GLU A 726 21.41 -44.13 14.03
N SER A 727 20.27 -43.86 13.40
CA SER A 727 20.22 -43.34 12.03
C SER A 727 20.54 -41.84 11.99
N VAL A 728 21.47 -41.43 11.12
CA VAL A 728 21.87 -40.03 10.98
C VAL A 728 20.78 -39.23 10.27
N TRP A 729 20.15 -38.30 10.98
CA TRP A 729 19.13 -37.40 10.46
C TRP A 729 19.75 -36.07 10.01
N THR A 730 19.44 -35.65 8.79
CA THR A 730 19.90 -34.39 8.21
C THR A 730 18.70 -33.42 8.11
N PRO A 731 18.75 -32.23 8.74
CA PRO A 731 17.70 -31.23 8.58
C PRO A 731 17.72 -30.67 7.15
N ILE A 732 16.56 -30.59 6.50
CA ILE A 732 16.40 -30.10 5.12
C ILE A 732 15.83 -28.67 5.12
N TYR A 733 14.71 -28.45 5.79
CA TYR A 733 14.11 -27.13 6.01
C TYR A 733 13.23 -27.10 7.27
N CYS A 734 12.91 -25.89 7.74
CA CYS A 734 11.88 -25.66 8.75
C CYS A 734 10.86 -24.61 8.28
N PHE A 735 9.64 -24.64 8.81
CA PHE A 735 8.53 -23.80 8.35
C PHE A 735 7.51 -23.51 9.45
N THR A 736 6.63 -22.54 9.19
CA THR A 736 5.52 -22.15 10.05
C THR A 736 4.16 -22.58 9.46
N GLU A 737 3.14 -22.65 10.32
CA GLU A 737 1.74 -22.80 9.90
C GLU A 737 1.11 -21.45 9.47
N THR A 738 1.80 -20.31 9.71
CA THR A 738 1.37 -18.97 9.28
C THR A 738 1.26 -18.91 7.76
N GLU A 739 0.14 -18.39 7.24
CA GLU A 739 0.02 -18.11 5.81
C GLU A 739 0.96 -16.95 5.43
N PHE A 740 1.69 -17.12 4.34
CA PHE A 740 2.47 -16.09 3.65
C PHE A 740 1.71 -15.71 2.38
N LEU A 741 1.55 -14.42 2.13
CA LEU A 741 0.87 -13.84 0.98
C LEU A 741 1.84 -13.70 -0.20
N PRO A 742 1.37 -13.49 -1.45
CA PRO A 742 2.23 -13.27 -2.62
C PRO A 742 3.32 -12.20 -2.39
N GLN A 743 2.97 -11.12 -1.68
CA GLN A 743 3.87 -10.01 -1.35
C GLN A 743 5.01 -10.39 -0.39
N ASP A 744 4.81 -11.39 0.48
CA ASP A 744 5.90 -11.90 1.33
C ASP A 744 6.97 -12.59 0.47
N TYR A 745 6.54 -13.29 -0.59
CA TYR A 745 7.43 -14.00 -1.51
C TYR A 745 8.16 -13.07 -2.48
N GLU A 746 7.57 -11.94 -2.88
CA GLU A 746 8.26 -10.88 -3.64
C GLU A 746 9.54 -10.43 -2.93
N ILE A 747 9.46 -10.21 -1.61
CA ILE A 747 10.60 -9.80 -0.76
C ILE A 747 11.63 -10.95 -0.62
N MET A 748 11.19 -12.20 -0.65
CA MET A 748 12.06 -13.39 -0.52
C MET A 748 12.79 -13.77 -1.83
N SER A 749 12.46 -13.17 -2.98
CA SER A 749 12.81 -13.69 -4.32
C SER A 749 14.25 -13.40 -4.82
N TRP A 750 15.23 -13.17 -3.94
CA TRP A 750 16.62 -12.88 -4.35
C TRP A 750 17.64 -13.97 -3.92
N MET A 751 18.42 -14.43 -4.90
CA MET A 751 19.61 -15.33 -4.87
C MET A 751 19.44 -16.88 -4.94
N ILE A 752 19.95 -17.44 -6.06
CA ILE A 752 20.85 -18.61 -6.28
C ILE A 752 20.46 -20.05 -5.79
N MET A 753 20.53 -21.06 -6.71
CA MET A 753 20.61 -22.55 -6.48
C MET A 753 19.34 -23.28 -5.95
N ASP A 754 19.20 -24.64 -5.95
CA ASP A 754 19.97 -25.81 -6.48
C ASP A 754 18.99 -26.96 -6.93
N ASP A 755 19.34 -27.82 -7.90
CA ASP A 755 18.39 -28.45 -8.86
C ASP A 755 18.59 -30.01 -9.04
N ALA A 756 17.65 -30.93 -9.35
CA ALA A 756 16.20 -30.95 -9.65
C ALA A 756 15.51 -32.30 -9.20
N GLN A 757 14.47 -32.84 -9.88
CA GLN A 757 13.57 -34.00 -9.52
C GLN A 757 13.24 -34.88 -10.76
N GLU A 758 12.37 -35.92 -10.83
CA GLU A 758 11.87 -37.11 -10.05
C GLU A 758 11.53 -38.17 -11.15
N LYS A 759 11.14 -39.44 -10.94
CA LYS A 759 10.85 -40.19 -9.71
C LYS A 759 12.10 -40.88 -9.18
N ILE A 760 12.34 -40.72 -7.89
CA ILE A 760 13.63 -41.02 -7.28
C ILE A 760 13.74 -42.52 -7.00
N ILE A 761 14.14 -43.27 -8.02
CA ILE A 761 15.19 -44.28 -7.81
C ILE A 761 16.54 -43.56 -7.60
N GLY A 762 16.69 -42.36 -8.16
CA GLY A 762 17.65 -41.33 -7.76
C GLY A 762 17.39 -40.01 -8.50
N ASN A 763 18.39 -39.18 -8.80
CA ASN A 763 18.20 -37.86 -9.41
C ASN A 763 19.16 -37.60 -10.58
N LEU A 764 18.82 -36.61 -11.42
CA LEU A 764 19.64 -36.13 -12.53
C LEU A 764 19.97 -34.64 -12.35
N THR A 765 21.21 -34.31 -12.01
CA THR A 765 21.67 -32.92 -11.78
C THR A 765 22.74 -32.53 -12.80
N LEU A 766 22.53 -31.41 -13.51
CA LEU A 766 23.53 -30.72 -14.32
C LEU A 766 24.21 -29.67 -13.44
N PHE A 767 25.50 -29.85 -13.17
CA PHE A 767 26.31 -28.85 -12.47
C PHE A 767 27.48 -28.42 -13.35
N GLU A 768 27.53 -27.13 -13.68
CA GLU A 768 28.49 -26.49 -14.60
C GLU A 768 28.50 -27.11 -16.01
N SER A 769 29.26 -28.19 -16.21
CA SER A 769 29.36 -28.98 -17.46
C SER A 769 28.91 -30.43 -17.32
N ILE A 770 28.71 -30.92 -16.09
CA ILE A 770 28.61 -32.35 -15.77
C ILE A 770 27.18 -32.73 -15.40
N ILE A 771 26.57 -33.60 -16.21
CA ILE A 771 25.32 -34.28 -15.89
C ILE A 771 25.63 -35.53 -15.07
N ARG A 772 25.09 -35.57 -13.85
CA ARG A 772 25.22 -36.71 -12.93
C ARG A 772 23.86 -37.37 -12.67
N GLU A 773 23.84 -38.68 -12.86
CA GLU A 773 22.77 -39.59 -12.46
C GLU A 773 23.16 -40.21 -11.11
N THR A 774 22.35 -40.00 -10.09
CA THR A 774 22.35 -40.83 -8.88
C THR A 774 21.27 -41.89 -9.03
N ILE A 775 21.50 -43.12 -8.57
CA ILE A 775 20.46 -44.13 -8.31
C ILE A 775 20.78 -44.83 -6.97
N GLY A 776 19.92 -44.69 -5.97
CA GLY A 776 20.15 -45.17 -4.61
C GLY A 776 21.36 -44.48 -3.96
N SER A 777 22.38 -45.26 -3.62
CA SER A 777 23.69 -44.79 -3.18
C SER A 777 24.64 -44.39 -4.32
N ASP A 778 24.39 -44.90 -5.52
CA ASP A 778 25.38 -44.97 -6.58
C ASP A 778 25.31 -43.71 -7.44
N LYS A 779 26.48 -43.13 -7.75
CA LYS A 779 26.60 -41.86 -8.49
C LYS A 779 27.44 -42.06 -9.74
N LYS A 780 26.93 -41.62 -10.88
CA LYS A 780 27.51 -41.81 -12.20
C LYS A 780 27.47 -40.50 -12.98
N VAL A 781 28.57 -40.17 -13.66
CA VAL A 781 28.55 -39.13 -14.71
C VAL A 781 27.93 -39.75 -15.96
N VAL A 782 26.93 -39.07 -16.54
CA VAL A 782 26.23 -39.51 -17.76
C VAL A 782 26.78 -38.80 -18.99
N LYS A 783 27.02 -37.49 -18.86
CA LYS A 783 27.55 -36.63 -19.92
C LYS A 783 28.40 -35.54 -19.26
N GLU A 784 29.52 -35.21 -19.88
CA GLU A 784 30.38 -34.08 -19.54
C GLU A 784 30.49 -33.26 -20.82
N CYS A 785 30.02 -32.01 -20.78
CA CYS A 785 29.92 -31.15 -21.95
C CYS A 785 31.20 -30.33 -22.07
N ALA A 786 31.91 -30.43 -23.19
CA ALA A 786 33.12 -29.64 -23.43
C ALA A 786 32.79 -28.22 -23.91
N THR A 787 31.72 -28.08 -24.71
CA THR A 787 31.29 -26.84 -25.38
C THR A 787 29.91 -26.38 -24.93
N GLU A 788 29.56 -25.12 -25.20
CA GLU A 788 28.24 -24.59 -24.88
C GLU A 788 27.14 -25.26 -25.73
N GLU A 789 27.39 -25.53 -27.01
CA GLU A 789 26.48 -26.29 -27.88
C GLU A 789 26.18 -27.69 -27.32
N GLU A 790 27.19 -28.39 -26.78
CA GLU A 790 26.98 -29.68 -26.12
C GLU A 790 26.14 -29.56 -24.84
N ARG A 791 26.29 -28.47 -24.07
CA ARG A 791 25.47 -28.19 -22.87
C ARG A 791 24.03 -27.83 -23.24
N LEU A 792 23.82 -27.05 -24.29
CA LEU A 792 22.49 -26.68 -24.80
C LEU A 792 21.75 -27.91 -25.37
N GLU A 793 22.43 -28.75 -26.15
CA GLU A 793 21.82 -30.00 -26.62
C GLU A 793 21.60 -30.98 -25.46
N ALA A 794 22.44 -30.98 -24.42
CA ALA A 794 22.22 -31.80 -23.23
C ALA A 794 21.03 -31.29 -22.36
N LEU A 795 20.80 -29.99 -22.28
CA LEU A 795 19.59 -29.41 -21.66
C LEU A 795 18.32 -29.86 -22.39
N LYS A 796 18.37 -29.91 -23.73
CA LYS A 796 17.29 -30.42 -24.56
C LYS A 796 17.10 -31.95 -24.42
N GLU A 797 18.19 -32.71 -24.47
CA GLU A 797 18.22 -34.17 -24.43
C GLU A 797 17.78 -34.76 -23.08
N PHE A 798 18.31 -34.24 -21.96
CA PHE A 798 18.11 -34.80 -20.62
C PHE A 798 17.03 -34.08 -19.79
N TYR A 799 16.78 -32.80 -20.05
CA TYR A 799 15.84 -31.98 -19.27
C TYR A 799 14.65 -31.48 -20.08
N GLY A 800 14.63 -31.67 -21.41
CA GLY A 800 13.56 -31.19 -22.29
C GLY A 800 13.52 -29.66 -22.44
N ILE A 801 14.62 -28.97 -22.09
CA ILE A 801 14.73 -27.51 -22.09
C ILE A 801 15.35 -27.06 -23.41
N GLU A 802 14.56 -26.34 -24.22
CA GLU A 802 15.08 -25.61 -25.38
C GLU A 802 15.33 -24.14 -25.00
N ILE A 803 16.49 -23.62 -25.41
CA ILE A 803 16.91 -22.23 -25.19
C ILE A 803 16.82 -21.50 -26.54
N THR A 804 16.12 -20.37 -26.57
CA THR A 804 15.95 -19.55 -27.79
C THR A 804 17.24 -18.84 -28.19
N ASP A 805 17.36 -18.41 -29.44
CA ASP A 805 18.57 -17.73 -29.91
C ASP A 805 18.82 -16.39 -29.18
N GLU A 806 17.76 -15.71 -28.75
CA GLU A 806 17.84 -14.49 -27.92
C GLU A 806 18.37 -14.80 -26.49
N GLU A 807 17.92 -15.88 -25.86
CA GLU A 807 18.46 -16.35 -24.58
C GLU A 807 19.93 -16.81 -24.69
N LYS A 808 20.36 -17.35 -25.85
CA LYS A 808 21.78 -17.70 -26.11
C LYS A 808 22.67 -16.46 -26.21
N GLU A 809 22.16 -15.33 -26.68
CA GLU A 809 22.91 -14.06 -26.68
C GLU A 809 23.02 -13.47 -25.26
N GLY A 810 22.05 -13.75 -24.38
CA GLY A 810 22.02 -13.28 -22.99
C GLY A 810 23.13 -13.84 -22.06
N LEU A 811 23.74 -14.99 -22.37
CA LEU A 811 24.81 -15.57 -21.55
C LEU A 811 26.18 -14.92 -21.83
N PRO A 812 26.85 -14.29 -20.84
CA PRO A 812 28.18 -13.71 -21.01
C PRO A 812 29.21 -14.70 -21.55
N ALA A 813 30.12 -14.22 -22.43
CA ALA A 813 31.07 -15.08 -23.14
C ALA A 813 32.08 -15.79 -22.22
N ASP A 814 32.31 -15.27 -21.02
CA ASP A 814 33.15 -15.83 -19.95
C ASP A 814 32.45 -16.91 -19.10
N LEU A 815 31.13 -17.11 -19.28
CA LEU A 815 30.34 -18.15 -18.61
C LEU A 815 29.91 -19.28 -19.56
N ARG A 816 30.36 -19.22 -20.82
CA ARG A 816 30.18 -20.26 -21.83
C ARG A 816 31.26 -21.33 -21.70
N LEU A 817 30.89 -22.59 -21.96
CA LEU A 817 31.84 -23.67 -22.17
C LEU A 817 32.51 -23.51 -23.56
N SER A 818 33.82 -23.76 -23.63
CA SER A 818 34.76 -23.24 -24.63
C SER A 818 34.91 -24.06 -25.90
#